data_AF-A0A651E1R3-F1
#
_entry.id   AF-A0A651E1R3-F1
#
_cell.length_a   1.000
_cell.length_b   1.000
_cell.length_c   1.000
_cell.angle_alpha   90.00
_cell.angle_beta   90.00
_cell.angle_gamma   90.00
#
_symmetry.space_group_name_H-M   'P 1'
#
loop_
_entity.id
_entity.type
_entity.pdbx_description
1 polymer ?
#
loop_
_entity_poly.entity_id
_entity_poly.type
_entity_poly.pdbx_seq_one_letter_code
_entity_poly.pdbx_strand_id
1 'polypeptide(L)'
;MREEKRVASGEIVHDLADDERAAVLQEIEQIVAKNRIHTDPETFRLQALRRGLGLPLLVNFMAIAVVGLGLWLTTQYFAERGEAARSGADITVTAESRIIEEVRRRSEAELAERDAEIVAVQEQLAAIQAEQQALAEAIEVQVAEREEELRTQVARDVSVERARLQEQGLASSEIDRMISEFESARIAELEAELDDYREQLVRAQETRTAELARLEAASESALEEARRERIGILEEARRTEASLRAEFEEQLGRRRDEAEAAQTRLAALAEQQEQRAFIENQIAGFYDRIRTEVSRARYTEAANLVEQLRSYLDRPNVRDLPFMRDRRESDLYILESLNRLIEPLAADRSAVEDLSDRIGSLQDERDRLRAELREAEEALALAADEQATLAAALESELEAAELRAQAAELEAEEARIVATEAQAEAVAAREQTSASEADAAEAEERARLADERARLAEDRAAAAEAQAVASRAEADQAASRASAAETRLREAEEALAAVQSDVGDIDETLAAAVERAETAEAQRIQAIERAEEAEQELDLIAGRLADAEKAASDAQDRAAAAEARARELAEAAEAGDDLTVLDAETIAELERLRSVEATVRQARNAYERFADAQTGLADGNDFLQVLDGKVRLDQFLRSQAVEAVFPGLATEVARFDEAFEVSGRRAALGDMLEIVYSLSALQARQDRMNFLLEEQSRTDDPVVFEFLEELMDLVVN
;
A
#
# COMPACT_ATOMS: atom_id res chain seq x y z
N MET A 1 63.02 -9.04 29.43
CA MET A 1 63.04 -8.24 28.19
C MET A 1 61.61 -8.18 27.70
N ARG A 2 60.91 -7.10 28.09
CA ARG A 2 60.47 -5.98 27.23
C ARG A 2 59.30 -6.40 26.35
N GLU A 3 58.07 -6.20 26.80
CA GLU A 3 57.30 -4.93 26.75
C GLU A 3 56.76 -4.63 25.34
N GLU A 4 55.53 -4.09 25.33
CA GLU A 4 54.78 -3.51 24.21
C GLU A 4 53.97 -4.45 23.30
N LYS A 5 52.72 -4.72 23.71
CA LYS A 5 51.56 -4.14 23.00
C LYS A 5 50.30 -4.21 23.84
N ARG A 6 49.81 -3.03 24.19
CA ARG A 6 48.59 -2.75 24.94
C ARG A 6 47.61 -2.10 23.96
N VAL A 7 46.31 -2.40 24.17
CA VAL A 7 45.12 -1.58 23.82
C VAL A 7 44.67 -1.61 22.35
N ALA A 8 43.46 -2.17 22.12
CA ALA A 8 42.28 -1.44 21.65
C ALA A 8 41.08 -2.40 21.46
N SER A 9 40.25 -2.54 22.50
CA SER A 9 38.86 -2.99 22.40
C SER A 9 38.00 -1.76 22.64
N GLY A 10 37.29 -1.31 21.61
CA GLY A 10 36.39 -0.15 21.64
C GLY A 10 34.95 -0.62 21.76
N GLU A 11 34.50 -0.78 23.00
CA GLU A 11 33.10 -0.86 23.39
C GLU A 11 32.64 0.60 23.64
N ILE A 12 31.76 1.14 22.81
CA ILE A 12 31.13 2.44 23.03
C ILE A 12 29.65 2.18 23.28
N VAL A 13 29.31 1.99 24.55
CA VAL A 13 27.96 2.11 25.09
C VAL A 13 27.71 3.60 25.34
N HIS A 14 26.61 4.11 24.78
CA HIS A 14 26.10 5.45 25.01
C HIS A 14 25.63 5.60 26.47
N ASP A 15 26.43 6.27 27.29
CA ASP A 15 26.03 6.83 28.58
C ASP A 15 26.36 8.35 28.57
N LEU A 16 25.35 9.14 28.23
CA LEU A 16 25.23 10.60 28.34
C LEU A 16 23.73 10.83 28.64
N ALA A 17 23.27 11.60 29.61
CA ALA A 17 23.94 12.43 30.59
C ALA A 17 22.93 12.79 31.70
N ASP A 18 23.18 12.37 32.94
CA ASP A 18 22.49 12.96 34.10
C ASP A 18 23.00 14.39 34.39
N ASP A 19 24.20 14.73 33.91
CA ASP A 19 24.82 16.05 34.08
C ASP A 19 24.19 17.14 33.19
N GLU A 20 23.67 16.79 32.01
CA GLU A 20 22.96 17.75 31.14
C GLU A 20 21.56 18.11 31.69
N ARG A 21 20.90 17.16 32.37
CA ARG A 21 19.65 17.43 33.08
C ARG A 21 19.82 18.40 34.25
N ALA A 22 20.95 18.33 34.96
CA ALA A 22 21.26 19.26 36.04
C ALA A 22 21.49 20.69 35.53
N ALA A 23 22.15 20.84 34.38
CA ALA A 23 22.40 22.15 33.75
C ALA A 23 21.09 22.84 33.31
N VAL A 24 20.16 22.09 32.71
CA VAL A 24 18.86 22.62 32.26
C VAL A 24 17.98 23.05 33.44
N LEU A 25 17.98 22.31 34.56
CA LEU A 25 17.22 22.70 35.74
C LEU A 25 17.77 23.97 36.41
N GLN A 26 19.10 24.15 36.38
CA GLN A 26 19.74 25.35 36.91
C GLN A 26 19.43 26.59 36.07
N GLU A 27 19.32 26.44 34.74
CA GLU A 27 18.95 27.53 33.82
C GLU A 27 17.47 27.95 33.99
N ILE A 28 16.57 26.99 34.22
CA ILE A 28 15.16 27.26 34.54
C ILE A 28 15.02 28.02 35.86
N GLU A 29 15.73 27.63 36.92
CA GLU A 29 15.71 28.35 38.21
C GLU A 29 16.25 29.79 38.08
N GLN A 30 17.25 30.00 37.22
CA GLN A 30 17.84 31.31 36.99
C GLN A 30 16.89 32.25 36.22
N ILE A 31 16.10 31.72 35.29
CA ILE A 31 15.07 32.48 34.55
C ILE A 31 13.86 32.80 35.45
N VAL A 32 13.46 31.88 36.32
CA VAL A 32 12.38 32.12 37.30
C VAL A 32 12.80 33.13 38.37
N ALA A 33 14.06 33.15 38.79
CA ALA A 33 14.58 34.14 39.72
C ALA A 33 14.67 35.56 39.11
N LYS A 34 14.90 35.68 37.80
CA LYS A 34 15.04 36.98 37.11
C LYS A 34 13.72 37.68 36.81
N ASN A 35 12.58 36.96 36.82
CA ASN A 35 11.25 37.50 36.48
C ASN A 35 10.30 37.67 37.68
N ARG A 36 10.83 37.67 38.90
CA ARG A 36 10.01 37.89 40.10
C ARG A 36 9.70 39.40 40.25
N ILE A 37 8.55 39.81 39.72
CA ILE A 37 7.97 41.15 39.95
C ILE A 37 7.76 41.32 41.47
N HIS A 38 8.55 42.22 42.08
CA HIS A 38 8.35 42.66 43.45
C HIS A 38 7.09 43.52 43.55
N THR A 39 6.01 42.94 44.03
CA THR A 39 4.82 43.66 44.51
C THR A 39 5.03 44.07 45.96
N ASP A 40 5.34 45.36 46.15
CA ASP A 40 5.53 46.01 47.46
C ASP A 40 4.15 46.23 48.15
N PRO A 41 3.98 45.97 49.46
CA PRO A 41 2.68 46.10 50.15
C PRO A 41 2.21 47.53 50.44
N GLU A 42 2.95 48.56 50.02
CA GLU A 42 2.66 49.97 50.37
C GLU A 42 1.79 50.72 49.33
N THR A 43 1.46 50.13 48.18
CA THR A 43 0.74 50.83 47.09
C THR A 43 -0.79 50.85 47.23
N PHE A 44 -1.37 50.30 48.31
CA PHE A 44 -2.83 50.22 48.50
C PHE A 44 -3.33 50.85 49.81
N ARG A 45 -3.04 52.14 50.02
CA ARG A 45 -3.74 52.94 51.05
C ARG A 45 -4.50 54.10 50.43
N LEU A 46 -5.70 53.80 49.91
CA LEU A 46 -6.72 54.81 49.62
C LEU A 46 -7.59 55.01 50.86
N GLN A 47 -7.43 56.16 51.49
CA GLN A 47 -8.23 56.63 52.62
C GLN A 47 -9.59 57.13 52.11
N ALA A 48 -10.67 56.39 52.37
CA ALA A 48 -12.03 56.79 52.02
C ALA A 48 -12.63 57.72 53.09
N LEU A 49 -12.83 58.99 52.73
CA LEU A 49 -13.58 59.96 53.53
C LEU A 49 -15.09 59.80 53.25
N ARG A 50 -15.83 59.51 54.33
CA ARG A 50 -17.31 59.56 54.53
C ARG A 50 -18.05 58.21 54.37
N ARG A 51 -18.58 57.77 55.51
CA ARG A 51 -19.55 56.66 55.66
C ARG A 51 -20.93 57.14 55.20
N GLY A 52 -21.41 56.62 54.08
CA GLY A 52 -22.79 56.77 53.62
C GLY A 52 -23.37 55.40 53.25
N LEU A 53 -24.40 54.96 53.97
CA LEU A 53 -25.05 53.65 53.86
C LEU A 53 -25.77 53.37 52.52
N GLY A 54 -25.77 54.32 51.57
CA GLY A 54 -26.50 54.21 50.30
C GLY A 54 -25.71 53.60 49.13
N LEU A 55 -24.38 53.67 49.15
CA LEU A 55 -23.53 53.26 48.03
C LEU A 55 -23.41 51.73 47.84
N PRO A 56 -23.39 50.88 48.90
CA PRO A 56 -23.29 49.43 48.73
C PRO A 56 -24.50 48.79 48.04
N LEU A 57 -25.71 49.34 48.25
CA LEU A 57 -26.92 48.83 47.62
C LEU A 57 -26.97 49.17 46.13
N LEU A 58 -26.51 50.36 45.75
CA LEU A 58 -26.49 50.80 44.36
C LEU A 58 -25.39 50.08 43.55
N VAL A 59 -24.25 49.79 44.20
CA VAL A 59 -23.17 48.98 43.60
C VAL A 59 -23.60 47.52 43.44
N ASN A 60 -24.31 46.94 44.41
CA ASN A 60 -24.84 45.58 44.26
C ASN A 60 -25.91 45.49 43.16
N PHE A 61 -26.77 46.51 43.02
CA PHE A 61 -27.73 46.57 41.91
C PHE A 61 -27.05 46.73 40.54
N MET A 62 -26.03 47.59 40.44
CA MET A 62 -25.21 47.73 39.23
C MET A 62 -24.42 46.47 38.91
N ALA A 63 -23.87 45.78 39.91
CA ALA A 63 -23.16 44.52 39.72
C ALA A 63 -24.11 43.41 39.23
N ILE A 64 -25.31 43.32 39.78
CA ILE A 64 -26.34 42.37 39.31
C ILE A 64 -26.79 42.72 37.89
N ALA A 65 -26.95 44.02 37.57
CA ALA A 65 -27.30 44.46 36.22
C ALA A 65 -26.18 44.17 35.20
N VAL A 66 -24.91 44.38 35.57
CA VAL A 66 -23.75 44.10 34.71
C VAL A 66 -23.53 42.60 34.53
N VAL A 67 -23.72 41.80 35.58
CA VAL A 67 -23.67 40.33 35.49
C VAL A 67 -24.84 39.80 34.67
N GLY A 68 -26.05 40.36 34.83
CA GLY A 68 -27.22 40.02 34.02
C GLY A 68 -27.05 40.39 32.55
N LEU A 69 -26.51 41.58 32.27
CA LEU A 69 -26.19 42.04 30.92
C LEU A 69 -25.05 41.22 30.30
N GLY A 70 -24.04 40.85 31.10
CA GLY A 70 -22.94 39.99 30.68
C GLY A 70 -23.39 38.55 30.39
N LEU A 71 -24.27 37.98 31.22
CA LEU A 71 -24.91 36.67 30.95
C LEU A 71 -25.80 36.73 29.73
N TRP A 72 -26.57 37.81 29.54
CA TRP A 72 -27.41 37.99 28.35
C TRP A 72 -26.57 38.15 27.08
N LEU A 73 -25.54 38.99 27.08
CA LEU A 73 -24.61 39.19 25.96
C LEU A 73 -23.82 37.92 25.64
N THR A 74 -23.36 37.18 26.66
CA THR A 74 -22.68 35.90 26.43
C THR A 74 -23.63 34.84 25.90
N THR A 75 -24.87 34.74 26.40
CA THR A 75 -25.87 33.83 25.81
C THR A 75 -26.24 34.21 24.38
N GLN A 76 -26.26 35.50 24.02
CA GLN A 76 -26.54 35.90 22.63
C GLN A 76 -25.34 35.63 21.72
N TYR A 77 -24.12 35.94 22.19
CA TYR A 77 -22.88 35.73 21.45
C TYR A 77 -22.55 34.24 21.23
N PHE A 78 -22.89 33.38 22.21
CA PHE A 78 -22.73 31.93 22.09
C PHE A 78 -23.93 31.25 21.41
N ALA A 79 -25.14 31.84 21.42
CA ALA A 79 -26.23 31.35 20.58
C ALA A 79 -25.95 31.60 19.09
N GLU A 80 -25.30 32.72 18.74
CA GLU A 80 -24.88 33.01 17.37
C GLU A 80 -23.66 32.20 16.89
N ARG A 81 -22.92 31.55 17.80
CA ARG A 81 -21.73 30.72 17.45
C ARG A 81 -21.83 29.25 17.79
N GLY A 82 -22.82 28.84 18.58
CA GLY A 82 -23.05 27.45 18.98
C GLY A 82 -23.51 26.54 17.83
N GLU A 83 -24.07 27.13 16.77
CA GLU A 83 -24.46 26.40 15.54
C GLU A 83 -23.34 26.35 14.49
N ALA A 84 -22.34 27.23 14.56
CA ALA A 84 -21.28 27.32 13.56
C ALA A 84 -20.16 26.28 13.70
N ALA A 85 -20.08 25.55 14.83
CA ALA A 85 -18.97 24.63 15.11
C ALA A 85 -19.30 23.13 14.92
N ARG A 86 -20.52 22.77 14.48
CA ARG A 86 -20.92 21.35 14.32
C ARG A 86 -21.36 20.91 12.92
N SER A 87 -21.31 21.78 11.92
CA SER A 87 -21.55 21.39 10.52
C SER A 87 -20.46 21.98 9.62
N GLY A 88 -19.40 21.22 9.39
CA GLY A 88 -18.35 21.52 8.41
C GLY A 88 -18.80 21.47 6.95
N ALA A 89 -20.06 21.80 6.64
CA ALA A 89 -20.65 21.72 5.31
C ALA A 89 -21.54 22.92 4.91
N ASP A 90 -21.73 23.94 5.76
CA ASP A 90 -22.76 24.97 5.52
C ASP A 90 -22.23 26.42 5.31
N ILE A 91 -20.95 26.58 4.99
CA ILE A 91 -20.32 27.91 4.86
C ILE A 91 -20.69 28.63 3.53
N THR A 92 -21.39 27.98 2.59
CA THR A 92 -21.75 28.63 1.31
C THR A 92 -23.15 29.26 1.25
N VAL A 93 -23.97 29.15 2.29
CA VAL A 93 -25.37 29.65 2.27
C VAL A 93 -25.48 31.17 2.55
N THR A 94 -24.39 31.83 2.99
CA THR A 94 -24.47 33.20 3.53
C THR A 94 -24.29 34.32 2.51
N ALA A 95 -23.66 34.10 1.35
CA ALA A 95 -23.50 35.16 0.34
C ALA A 95 -24.80 35.40 -0.45
N GLU A 96 -25.54 34.33 -0.69
CA GLU A 96 -26.68 34.26 -1.61
C GLU A 96 -27.98 34.73 -0.95
N SER A 97 -28.20 34.30 0.31
CA SER A 97 -29.29 34.79 1.15
C SER A 97 -29.20 36.31 1.37
N ARG A 98 -27.97 36.84 1.42
CA ARG A 98 -27.69 38.27 1.58
C ARG A 98 -28.10 39.09 0.35
N ILE A 99 -28.03 38.51 -0.85
CA ILE A 99 -28.46 39.18 -2.09
C ILE A 99 -29.98 39.32 -2.13
N ILE A 100 -30.73 38.27 -1.74
CA ILE A 100 -32.20 38.34 -1.65
C ILE A 100 -32.63 39.40 -0.61
N GLU A 101 -31.96 39.43 0.54
CA GLU A 101 -32.24 40.39 1.59
C GLU A 101 -31.92 41.84 1.16
N GLU A 102 -30.85 42.04 0.40
CA GLU A 102 -30.48 43.34 -0.14
C GLU A 102 -31.48 43.85 -1.19
N VAL A 103 -31.93 42.96 -2.09
CA VAL A 103 -32.98 43.29 -3.09
C VAL A 103 -34.29 43.67 -2.40
N ARG A 104 -34.65 42.94 -1.34
CA ARG A 104 -35.83 43.25 -0.53
C ARG A 104 -35.69 44.60 0.16
N ARG A 105 -34.56 44.85 0.81
CA ARG A 105 -34.26 46.12 1.50
C ARG A 105 -34.34 47.31 0.55
N ARG A 106 -33.76 47.17 -0.64
CA ARG A 106 -33.81 48.21 -1.68
C ARG A 106 -35.24 48.48 -2.13
N SER A 107 -36.01 47.42 -2.39
CA SER A 107 -37.42 47.55 -2.79
C SER A 107 -38.27 48.20 -1.69
N GLU A 108 -38.03 47.86 -0.42
CA GLU A 108 -38.71 48.47 0.72
C GLU A 108 -38.37 49.96 0.87
N ALA A 109 -37.13 50.36 0.60
CA ALA A 109 -36.72 51.77 0.61
C ALA A 109 -37.36 52.58 -0.53
N GLU A 110 -37.35 52.05 -1.76
CA GLU A 110 -37.99 52.68 -2.93
C GLU A 110 -39.51 52.80 -2.74
N LEU A 111 -40.16 51.80 -2.13
CA LEU A 111 -41.58 51.87 -1.78
C LEU A 111 -41.88 52.93 -0.72
N ALA A 112 -41.03 53.06 0.30
CA ALA A 112 -41.19 54.06 1.34
C ALA A 112 -41.07 55.49 0.78
N GLU A 113 -40.16 55.71 -0.17
CA GLU A 113 -40.02 56.99 -0.88
C GLU A 113 -41.28 57.34 -1.68
N ARG A 114 -41.82 56.39 -2.46
CA ARG A 114 -43.05 56.60 -3.22
C ARG A 114 -44.29 56.76 -2.36
N ASP A 115 -44.37 56.05 -1.25
CA ASP A 115 -45.44 56.24 -0.27
C ASP A 115 -45.39 57.64 0.36
N ALA A 116 -44.19 58.20 0.61
CA ALA A 116 -44.03 59.57 1.07
C ALA A 116 -44.45 60.60 0.01
N GLU A 117 -44.12 60.39 -1.27
CA GLU A 117 -44.58 61.22 -2.38
C GLU A 117 -46.10 61.21 -2.51
N ILE A 118 -46.74 60.05 -2.40
CA ILE A 118 -48.20 59.90 -2.41
C ILE A 118 -48.84 60.73 -1.30
N VAL A 119 -48.30 60.67 -0.08
CA VAL A 119 -48.80 61.47 1.05
C VAL A 119 -48.65 62.97 0.77
N ALA A 120 -47.48 63.40 0.26
CA ALA A 120 -47.25 64.81 -0.06
C ALA A 120 -48.22 65.36 -1.11
N VAL A 121 -48.51 64.58 -2.16
CA VAL A 121 -49.49 64.96 -3.19
C VAL A 121 -50.92 64.99 -2.63
N GLN A 122 -51.26 64.06 -1.74
CA GLN A 122 -52.58 64.07 -1.06
C GLN A 122 -52.76 65.28 -0.15
N GLU A 123 -51.71 65.69 0.58
CA GLU A 123 -51.72 66.92 1.38
C GLU A 123 -51.89 68.16 0.50
N GLN A 124 -51.22 68.21 -0.66
CA GLN A 124 -51.38 69.29 -1.62
C GLN A 124 -52.81 69.37 -2.18
N LEU A 125 -53.43 68.24 -2.51
CA LEU A 125 -54.83 68.18 -2.94
C LEU A 125 -55.78 68.69 -1.85
N ALA A 126 -55.58 68.28 -0.59
CA ALA A 126 -56.37 68.76 0.53
C ALA A 126 -56.23 70.28 0.75
N ALA A 127 -55.01 70.82 0.58
CA ALA A 127 -54.76 72.25 0.66
C ALA A 127 -55.45 73.04 -0.47
N ILE A 128 -55.43 72.53 -1.70
CA ILE A 128 -56.13 73.14 -2.85
C ILE A 128 -57.64 73.19 -2.59
N GLN A 129 -58.22 72.10 -2.08
CA GLN A 129 -59.65 72.05 -1.73
C GLN A 129 -60.02 73.04 -0.62
N ALA A 130 -59.18 73.15 0.41
CA ALA A 130 -59.37 74.14 1.47
C ALA A 130 -59.27 75.58 0.93
N GLU A 131 -58.35 75.85 0.00
CA GLU A 131 -58.20 77.16 -0.64
C GLU A 131 -59.40 77.51 -1.53
N GLN A 132 -59.96 76.55 -2.28
CA GLN A 132 -61.19 76.75 -3.05
C GLN A 132 -62.36 77.15 -2.14
N GLN A 133 -62.53 76.48 -1.00
CA GLN A 133 -63.59 76.80 -0.04
C GLN A 133 -63.37 78.18 0.60
N ALA A 134 -62.15 78.47 1.06
CA ALA A 134 -61.82 79.76 1.67
C ALA A 134 -61.99 80.94 0.69
N LEU A 135 -61.70 80.74 -0.60
CA LEU A 135 -61.90 81.75 -1.63
C LEU A 135 -63.38 82.09 -1.81
N ALA A 136 -64.27 81.09 -1.79
CA ALA A 136 -65.71 81.31 -1.90
C ALA A 136 -66.26 82.11 -0.72
N GLU A 137 -65.86 81.74 0.52
CA GLU A 137 -66.27 82.43 1.74
C GLU A 137 -65.73 83.88 1.80
N ALA A 138 -64.48 84.10 1.35
CA ALA A 138 -63.85 85.42 1.36
C ALA A 138 -64.56 86.43 0.42
N ILE A 139 -65.08 85.97 -0.72
CA ILE A 139 -65.79 86.83 -1.68
C ILE A 139 -67.12 87.33 -1.09
N GLU A 140 -67.88 86.45 -0.45
CA GLU A 140 -69.14 86.83 0.19
C GLU A 140 -68.92 87.90 1.27
N VAL A 141 -67.86 87.74 2.08
CA VAL A 141 -67.47 88.73 3.08
C VAL A 141 -67.09 90.06 2.44
N GLN A 142 -66.25 90.06 1.39
CA GLN A 142 -65.83 91.28 0.72
C GLN A 142 -66.98 92.04 0.06
N VAL A 143 -67.97 91.33 -0.50
CA VAL A 143 -69.19 91.96 -1.05
C VAL A 143 -70.03 92.58 0.05
N ALA A 144 -70.21 91.88 1.18
CA ALA A 144 -70.97 92.38 2.32
C ALA A 144 -70.33 93.63 2.95
N GLU A 145 -69.00 93.61 3.15
CA GLU A 145 -68.23 94.75 3.67
C GLU A 145 -68.37 95.96 2.73
N ARG A 146 -68.25 95.75 1.42
CA ARG A 146 -68.39 96.82 0.43
C ARG A 146 -69.81 97.40 0.38
N GLU A 147 -70.82 96.55 0.50
CA GLU A 147 -72.22 96.95 0.57
C GLU A 147 -72.50 97.82 1.81
N GLU A 148 -71.95 97.46 2.97
CA GLU A 148 -72.07 98.24 4.21
C GLU A 148 -71.33 99.58 4.12
N GLU A 149 -70.12 99.60 3.55
CA GLU A 149 -69.34 100.82 3.33
C GLU A 149 -70.09 101.82 2.44
N LEU A 150 -70.64 101.34 1.32
CA LEU A 150 -71.40 102.17 0.38
C LEU A 150 -72.72 102.66 0.98
N ARG A 151 -73.44 101.83 1.74
CA ARG A 151 -74.65 102.26 2.50
C ARG A 151 -74.33 103.39 3.47
N THR A 152 -73.22 103.28 4.19
CA THR A 152 -72.77 104.31 5.13
C THR A 152 -72.42 105.61 4.38
N GLN A 153 -71.86 105.50 3.18
CA GLN A 153 -71.58 106.64 2.31
C GLN A 153 -72.86 107.34 1.85
N VAL A 154 -73.92 106.60 1.44
CA VAL A 154 -75.23 107.21 1.12
C VAL A 154 -75.77 108.01 2.29
N ALA A 155 -75.83 107.38 3.46
CA ALA A 155 -76.43 108.01 4.64
C ALA A 155 -75.72 109.35 4.96
N ARG A 156 -74.40 109.39 4.76
CA ARG A 156 -73.59 110.60 4.88
C ARG A 156 -73.94 111.62 3.78
N ASP A 157 -73.90 111.23 2.51
CA ASP A 157 -74.17 112.12 1.37
C ASP A 157 -75.56 112.75 1.46
N VAL A 158 -76.57 111.96 1.83
CA VAL A 158 -77.96 112.39 2.05
C VAL A 158 -78.08 113.39 3.19
N SER A 159 -77.37 113.16 4.30
CA SER A 159 -77.38 114.09 5.44
C SER A 159 -76.77 115.45 5.09
N VAL A 160 -75.71 115.45 4.27
CA VAL A 160 -75.05 116.65 3.76
C VAL A 160 -75.97 117.41 2.82
N GLU A 161 -76.62 116.72 1.87
CA GLU A 161 -77.53 117.37 0.93
C GLU A 161 -78.80 117.91 1.64
N ARG A 162 -79.30 117.21 2.66
CA ARG A 162 -80.43 117.68 3.47
C ARG A 162 -80.09 118.99 4.19
N ALA A 163 -78.90 119.09 4.79
CA ALA A 163 -78.44 120.32 5.43
C ALA A 163 -78.32 121.47 4.41
N ARG A 164 -77.76 121.18 3.23
CA ARG A 164 -77.60 122.15 2.14
C ARG A 164 -78.94 122.70 1.63
N LEU A 165 -79.96 121.85 1.49
CA LEU A 165 -81.29 122.27 1.04
C LEU A 165 -82.05 123.06 2.12
N GLN A 166 -81.83 122.76 3.40
CA GLN A 166 -82.36 123.55 4.52
C GLN A 166 -81.77 124.96 4.56
N GLU A 167 -80.47 125.12 4.33
CA GLU A 167 -79.79 126.42 4.28
C GLU A 167 -80.30 127.32 3.14
N GLN A 168 -80.79 126.74 2.05
CA GLN A 168 -81.35 127.47 0.91
C GLN A 168 -82.79 127.98 1.15
N GLY A 169 -83.38 127.69 2.31
CA GLY A 169 -84.69 128.22 2.72
C GLY A 169 -85.89 127.60 1.99
N LEU A 170 -85.71 126.42 1.39
CA LEU A 170 -86.77 125.68 0.71
C LEU A 170 -87.85 125.22 1.72
N ALA A 171 -89.10 125.14 1.28
CA ALA A 171 -90.17 124.62 2.12
C ALA A 171 -89.93 123.12 2.41
N SER A 172 -90.26 122.65 3.62
CA SER A 172 -89.97 121.27 4.06
C SER A 172 -90.44 120.20 3.07
N SER A 173 -91.59 120.39 2.43
CA SER A 173 -92.13 119.46 1.43
C SER A 173 -91.32 119.39 0.13
N GLU A 174 -90.63 120.47 -0.24
CA GLU A 174 -89.74 120.49 -1.41
C GLU A 174 -88.39 119.84 -1.09
N ILE A 175 -87.87 120.03 0.13
CA ILE A 175 -86.66 119.36 0.61
C ILE A 175 -86.85 117.84 0.62
N ASP A 176 -87.98 117.35 1.15
CA ASP A 176 -88.24 115.91 1.21
C ASP A 176 -88.33 115.30 -0.20
N ARG A 177 -88.92 116.01 -1.17
CA ARG A 177 -88.97 115.56 -2.56
C ARG A 177 -87.58 115.51 -3.20
N MET A 178 -86.79 116.58 -3.05
CA MET A 178 -85.43 116.64 -3.61
C MET A 178 -84.49 115.63 -2.95
N ILE A 179 -84.64 115.39 -1.65
CA ILE A 179 -83.88 114.36 -0.94
C ILE A 179 -84.29 112.97 -1.39
N SER A 180 -85.58 112.71 -1.60
CA SER A 180 -86.03 111.42 -2.14
C SER A 180 -85.52 111.18 -3.57
N GLU A 181 -85.53 112.21 -4.43
CA GLU A 181 -84.96 112.16 -5.78
C GLU A 181 -83.42 111.95 -5.73
N PHE A 182 -82.72 112.63 -4.82
CA PHE A 182 -81.27 112.47 -4.65
C PHE A 182 -80.89 111.11 -4.05
N GLU A 183 -81.61 110.64 -3.03
CA GLU A 183 -81.48 109.31 -2.42
C GLU A 183 -81.67 108.23 -3.48
N SER A 184 -82.74 108.30 -4.28
CA SER A 184 -82.99 107.31 -5.34
C SER A 184 -81.90 107.32 -6.42
N ALA A 185 -81.42 108.49 -6.86
CA ALA A 185 -80.34 108.59 -7.82
C ALA A 185 -79.02 108.03 -7.28
N ARG A 186 -78.69 108.31 -6.01
CA ARG A 186 -77.46 107.82 -5.37
C ARG A 186 -77.51 106.33 -5.07
N ILE A 187 -78.67 105.81 -4.67
CA ILE A 187 -78.90 104.37 -4.51
C ILE A 187 -78.68 103.67 -5.86
N ALA A 188 -79.22 104.20 -6.96
CA ALA A 188 -79.03 103.62 -8.29
C ALA A 188 -77.56 103.65 -8.76
N GLU A 189 -76.80 104.70 -8.46
CA GLU A 189 -75.37 104.78 -8.76
C GLU A 189 -74.55 103.76 -7.97
N LEU A 190 -74.88 103.54 -6.69
CA LEU A 190 -74.19 102.56 -5.86
C LEU A 190 -74.58 101.12 -6.17
N GLU A 191 -75.83 100.88 -6.57
CA GLU A 191 -76.22 99.59 -7.12
C GLU A 191 -75.37 99.27 -8.35
N ALA A 192 -75.12 100.24 -9.22
CA ALA A 192 -74.21 100.08 -10.37
C ALA A 192 -72.74 99.87 -9.94
N GLU A 193 -72.23 100.60 -8.94
CA GLU A 193 -70.87 100.38 -8.40
C GLU A 193 -70.73 98.99 -7.73
N LEU A 194 -71.76 98.53 -7.01
CA LEU A 194 -71.77 97.18 -6.41
C LEU A 194 -71.82 96.10 -7.46
N ASP A 195 -72.59 96.29 -8.53
CA ASP A 195 -72.67 95.33 -9.62
C ASP A 195 -71.35 95.24 -10.40
N ASP A 196 -70.67 96.36 -10.66
CA ASP A 196 -69.33 96.35 -11.26
C ASP A 196 -68.29 95.69 -10.33
N TYR A 197 -68.33 95.98 -9.03
CA TYR A 197 -67.44 95.34 -8.05
C TYR A 197 -67.70 93.82 -7.94
N ARG A 198 -68.96 93.40 -7.94
CA ARG A 198 -69.35 91.98 -8.00
C ARG A 198 -68.84 91.33 -9.27
N GLU A 199 -68.97 91.98 -10.42
CA GLU A 199 -68.46 91.46 -11.68
C GLU A 199 -66.92 91.31 -11.67
N GLN A 200 -66.21 92.28 -11.10
CA GLN A 200 -64.76 92.20 -10.92
C GLN A 200 -64.33 91.05 -10.00
N LEU A 201 -65.01 90.86 -8.87
CA LEU A 201 -64.75 89.76 -7.94
C LEU A 201 -65.07 88.40 -8.58
N VAL A 202 -66.15 88.28 -9.35
CA VAL A 202 -66.49 87.05 -10.08
C VAL A 202 -65.42 86.74 -11.12
N ARG A 203 -64.94 87.71 -11.90
CA ARG A 203 -63.85 87.47 -12.86
C ARG A 203 -62.53 87.05 -12.18
N ALA A 204 -62.21 87.67 -11.04
CA ALA A 204 -61.04 87.30 -10.24
C ALA A 204 -61.20 85.88 -9.66
N GLN A 205 -62.40 85.54 -9.20
CA GLN A 205 -62.77 84.20 -8.73
C GLN A 205 -62.61 83.16 -9.85
N GLU A 206 -63.19 83.40 -11.02
CA GLU A 206 -63.10 82.50 -12.17
C GLU A 206 -61.63 82.25 -12.58
N THR A 207 -60.80 83.28 -12.52
CA THR A 207 -59.36 83.15 -12.82
C THR A 207 -58.69 82.26 -11.77
N ARG A 208 -58.93 82.52 -10.47
CA ARG A 208 -58.30 81.78 -9.39
C ARG A 208 -58.81 80.34 -9.28
N THR A 209 -60.11 80.10 -9.50
CA THR A 209 -60.67 78.75 -9.53
C THR A 209 -60.15 77.96 -10.73
N ALA A 210 -59.95 78.60 -11.89
CA ALA A 210 -59.31 77.96 -13.03
C ALA A 210 -57.84 77.59 -12.74
N GLU A 211 -57.09 78.42 -12.01
CA GLU A 211 -55.74 78.09 -11.54
C GLU A 211 -55.74 76.90 -10.56
N LEU A 212 -56.63 76.94 -9.56
CA LEU A 212 -56.77 75.86 -8.57
C LEU A 212 -57.20 74.54 -9.22
N ALA A 213 -58.11 74.57 -10.19
CA ALA A 213 -58.53 73.39 -10.95
C ALA A 213 -57.39 72.80 -11.80
N ARG A 214 -56.51 73.64 -12.37
CA ARG A 214 -55.31 73.16 -13.07
C ARG A 214 -54.33 72.49 -12.12
N LEU A 215 -54.13 73.07 -10.93
CA LEU A 215 -53.28 72.48 -9.89
C LEU A 215 -53.85 71.16 -9.36
N GLU A 216 -55.17 71.08 -9.19
CA GLU A 216 -55.88 69.86 -8.80
C GLU A 216 -55.67 68.75 -9.84
N ALA A 217 -55.97 69.02 -11.11
CA ALA A 217 -55.77 68.05 -12.19
C ALA A 217 -54.30 67.60 -12.33
N ALA A 218 -53.34 68.51 -12.15
CA ALA A 218 -51.92 68.16 -12.16
C ALA A 218 -51.54 67.26 -10.97
N SER A 219 -52.09 67.54 -9.79
CA SER A 219 -51.85 66.75 -8.57
C SER A 219 -52.52 65.38 -8.63
N GLU A 220 -53.73 65.28 -9.19
CA GLU A 220 -54.40 64.00 -9.44
C GLU A 220 -53.60 63.12 -10.41
N SER A 221 -53.10 63.71 -11.50
CA SER A 221 -52.22 63.01 -12.45
C SER A 221 -50.95 62.49 -11.78
N ALA A 222 -50.30 63.32 -10.95
CA ALA A 222 -49.11 62.92 -10.21
C ALA A 222 -49.40 61.78 -9.21
N LEU A 223 -50.56 61.80 -8.56
CA LEU A 223 -51.00 60.74 -7.65
C LEU A 223 -51.21 59.41 -8.38
N GLU A 224 -51.84 59.43 -9.56
CA GLU A 224 -52.03 58.22 -10.36
C GLU A 224 -50.71 57.66 -10.89
N GLU A 225 -49.78 58.52 -11.26
CA GLU A 225 -48.45 58.13 -11.70
C GLU A 225 -47.65 57.47 -10.56
N ALA A 226 -47.58 58.11 -9.39
CA ALA A 226 -46.92 57.55 -8.21
C ALA A 226 -47.52 56.21 -7.78
N ARG A 227 -48.85 56.04 -7.88
CA ARG A 227 -49.52 54.75 -7.62
C ARG A 227 -49.15 53.68 -8.64
N ARG A 228 -49.05 54.02 -9.93
CA ARG A 228 -48.61 53.10 -10.99
C ARG A 228 -47.17 52.66 -10.77
N GLU A 229 -46.28 53.60 -10.45
CA GLU A 229 -44.88 53.32 -10.14
C GLU A 229 -44.74 52.39 -8.93
N ARG A 230 -45.48 52.66 -7.85
CA ARG A 230 -45.53 51.79 -6.67
C ARG A 230 -45.93 50.34 -6.99
N ILE A 231 -46.92 50.15 -7.86
CA ILE A 231 -47.33 48.81 -8.31
C ILE A 231 -46.21 48.16 -9.15
N GLY A 232 -45.57 48.94 -10.03
CA GLY A 232 -44.44 48.49 -10.84
C GLY A 232 -43.27 47.97 -9.99
N ILE A 233 -42.86 48.73 -8.98
CA ILE A 233 -41.78 48.37 -8.04
C ILE A 233 -42.10 47.03 -7.32
N LEU A 234 -43.35 46.84 -6.89
CA LEU A 234 -43.77 45.59 -6.23
C LEU A 234 -43.72 44.38 -7.16
N GLU A 235 -44.14 44.53 -8.41
CA GLU A 235 -44.09 43.43 -9.39
C GLU A 235 -42.66 43.08 -9.78
N GLU A 236 -41.80 44.08 -9.97
CA GLU A 236 -40.39 43.90 -10.28
C GLU A 236 -39.65 43.20 -9.13
N ALA A 237 -39.85 43.67 -7.89
CA ALA A 237 -39.27 43.03 -6.70
C ALA A 237 -39.65 41.54 -6.60
N ARG A 238 -40.92 41.20 -6.84
CA ARG A 238 -41.40 39.81 -6.82
C ARG A 238 -40.80 38.96 -7.94
N ARG A 239 -40.66 39.51 -9.14
CA ARG A 239 -40.04 38.79 -10.27
C ARG A 239 -38.57 38.50 -9.99
N THR A 240 -37.84 39.49 -9.48
CA THR A 240 -36.42 39.35 -9.13
C THR A 240 -36.20 38.38 -7.99
N GLU A 241 -37.04 38.41 -6.94
CA GLU A 241 -36.99 37.42 -5.85
C GLU A 241 -37.25 36.00 -6.36
N ALA A 242 -38.23 35.82 -7.25
CA ALA A 242 -38.56 34.51 -7.82
C ALA A 242 -37.45 33.98 -8.74
N SER A 243 -36.82 34.82 -9.57
CA SER A 243 -35.72 34.40 -10.43
C SER A 243 -34.48 34.00 -9.62
N LEU A 244 -34.13 34.80 -8.60
CA LEU A 244 -33.01 34.49 -7.71
C LEU A 244 -33.24 33.16 -6.97
N ARG A 245 -34.45 32.91 -6.45
CA ARG A 245 -34.78 31.62 -5.83
C ARG A 245 -34.63 30.44 -6.79
N ALA A 246 -35.12 30.58 -8.02
CA ALA A 246 -35.01 29.52 -9.02
C ALA A 246 -33.55 29.21 -9.39
N GLU A 247 -32.71 30.24 -9.57
CA GLU A 247 -31.28 30.07 -9.82
C GLU A 247 -30.57 29.38 -8.64
N PHE A 248 -30.93 29.70 -7.39
CA PHE A 248 -30.37 29.04 -6.21
C PHE A 248 -30.78 27.57 -6.09
N GLU A 249 -32.05 27.24 -6.33
CA GLU A 249 -32.50 25.84 -6.33
C GLU A 249 -31.77 25.01 -7.40
N GLU A 250 -31.54 25.60 -8.58
CA GLU A 250 -30.77 24.94 -9.65
C GLU A 250 -29.30 24.72 -9.25
N GLN A 251 -28.65 25.73 -8.67
CA GLN A 251 -27.27 25.62 -8.20
C GLN A 251 -27.10 24.60 -7.06
N LEU A 252 -28.04 24.56 -6.12
CA LEU A 252 -28.08 23.54 -5.06
C LEU A 252 -28.25 22.13 -5.62
N GLY A 253 -29.11 21.97 -6.65
CA GLY A 253 -29.25 20.71 -7.37
C GLY A 253 -27.92 20.24 -7.98
N ARG A 254 -27.25 21.11 -8.74
CA ARG A 254 -25.95 20.77 -9.37
C ARG A 254 -24.88 20.39 -8.35
N ARG A 255 -24.75 21.15 -7.26
CA ARG A 255 -23.76 20.83 -6.22
C ARG A 255 -24.05 19.52 -5.50
N ARG A 256 -25.33 19.20 -5.30
CA ARG A 256 -25.74 17.92 -4.71
C ARG A 256 -25.36 16.76 -5.62
N ASP A 257 -25.64 16.88 -6.92
CA ASP A 257 -25.27 15.86 -7.92
C ASP A 257 -23.75 15.69 -8.02
N GLU A 258 -23.00 16.79 -7.98
CA GLU A 258 -21.53 16.78 -7.94
C GLU A 258 -20.98 16.10 -6.67
N ALA A 259 -21.57 16.39 -5.50
CA ALA A 259 -21.19 15.78 -4.24
C ALA A 259 -21.49 14.27 -4.20
N GLU A 260 -22.63 13.84 -4.73
CA GLU A 260 -22.99 12.42 -4.85
C GLU A 260 -22.06 11.68 -5.82
N ALA A 261 -21.73 12.30 -6.95
CA ALA A 261 -20.74 11.77 -7.89
C ALA A 261 -19.34 11.68 -7.27
N ALA A 262 -18.92 12.68 -6.49
CA ALA A 262 -17.65 12.67 -5.77
C ALA A 262 -17.61 11.57 -4.70
N GLN A 263 -18.67 11.41 -3.91
CA GLN A 263 -18.78 10.32 -2.92
C GLN A 263 -18.73 8.94 -3.58
N THR A 264 -19.40 8.77 -4.72
CA THR A 264 -19.37 7.50 -5.48
C THR A 264 -17.96 7.19 -5.98
N ARG A 265 -17.25 8.21 -6.50
CA ARG A 265 -15.84 8.05 -6.92
C ARG A 265 -14.92 7.72 -5.74
N LEU A 266 -15.11 8.37 -4.59
CA LEU A 266 -14.33 8.08 -3.38
C LEU A 266 -14.59 6.66 -2.86
N ALA A 267 -15.84 6.21 -2.84
CA ALA A 267 -16.19 4.85 -2.46
C ALA A 267 -15.55 3.80 -3.39
N ALA A 268 -15.61 4.04 -4.70
CA ALA A 268 -14.96 3.18 -5.68
C ALA A 268 -13.42 3.14 -5.52
N LEU A 269 -12.81 4.29 -5.21
CA LEU A 269 -11.37 4.37 -4.95
C LEU A 269 -10.98 3.63 -3.65
N ALA A 270 -11.80 3.75 -2.60
CA ALA A 270 -11.59 3.06 -1.33
C ALA A 270 -11.69 1.54 -1.49
N GLU A 271 -12.69 1.04 -2.23
CA GLU A 271 -12.83 -0.38 -2.55
C GLU A 271 -11.61 -0.89 -3.33
N GLN A 272 -11.12 -0.10 -4.29
CA GLN A 272 -9.90 -0.43 -5.04
C GLN A 272 -8.66 -0.49 -4.14
N GLN A 273 -8.54 0.42 -3.17
CA GLN A 273 -7.43 0.41 -2.19
C GLN A 273 -7.50 -0.79 -1.25
N GLU A 274 -8.68 -1.16 -0.77
CA GLU A 274 -8.87 -2.32 0.10
C GLU A 274 -8.54 -3.62 -0.65
N GLN A 275 -9.00 -3.74 -1.90
CA GLN A 275 -8.66 -4.88 -2.76
C GLN A 275 -7.15 -4.97 -3.02
N ARG A 276 -6.48 -3.83 -3.22
CA ARG A 276 -5.02 -3.77 -3.33
C ARG A 276 -4.34 -4.28 -2.07
N ALA A 277 -4.65 -3.70 -0.91
CA ALA A 277 -4.03 -4.07 0.36
C ALA A 277 -4.22 -5.57 0.69
N PHE A 278 -5.40 -6.13 0.38
CA PHE A 278 -5.65 -7.56 0.56
C PHE A 278 -4.72 -8.44 -0.28
N ILE A 279 -4.54 -8.10 -1.57
CA ILE A 279 -3.67 -8.85 -2.49
C ILE A 279 -2.20 -8.71 -2.07
N GLU A 280 -1.78 -7.50 -1.70
CA GLU A 280 -0.40 -7.26 -1.24
C GLU A 280 -0.07 -8.08 0.01
N ASN A 281 -0.98 -8.13 0.99
CA ASN A 281 -0.84 -8.94 2.19
C ASN A 281 -0.81 -10.45 1.89
N GLN A 282 -1.61 -10.92 0.93
CA GLN A 282 -1.57 -12.33 0.53
C GLN A 282 -0.24 -12.70 -0.12
N ILE A 283 0.29 -11.85 -1.01
CA ILE A 283 1.59 -12.05 -1.65
C ILE A 283 2.71 -12.06 -0.60
N ALA A 284 2.73 -11.08 0.31
CA ALA A 284 3.70 -11.03 1.40
C ALA A 284 3.65 -12.30 2.26
N GLY A 285 2.45 -12.77 2.62
CA GLY A 285 2.28 -14.00 3.37
C GLY A 285 2.71 -15.29 2.64
N PHE A 286 2.78 -15.29 1.30
CA PHE A 286 3.42 -16.40 0.57
C PHE A 286 4.93 -16.33 0.66
N TYR A 287 5.54 -15.15 0.47
CA TYR A 287 6.99 -14.98 0.60
C TYR A 287 7.50 -15.34 1.99
N ASP A 288 6.81 -14.93 3.06
CA ASP A 288 7.19 -15.29 4.43
C ASP A 288 7.20 -16.81 4.66
N ARG A 289 6.21 -17.51 4.09
CA ARG A 289 6.14 -18.98 4.17
C ARG A 289 7.24 -19.64 3.35
N ILE A 290 7.53 -19.15 2.14
CA ILE A 290 8.63 -19.63 1.31
C ILE A 290 9.97 -19.44 2.05
N ARG A 291 10.25 -18.24 2.58
CA ARG A 291 11.45 -17.93 3.40
C ARG A 291 11.56 -18.87 4.60
N THR A 292 10.44 -19.11 5.30
CA THR A 292 10.40 -20.01 6.46
C THR A 292 10.77 -21.45 6.08
N GLU A 293 10.18 -22.01 5.03
CA GLU A 293 10.47 -23.41 4.65
C GLU A 293 11.89 -23.57 4.05
N VAL A 294 12.39 -22.57 3.31
CA VAL A 294 13.80 -22.53 2.85
C VAL A 294 14.77 -22.49 4.05
N SER A 295 14.51 -21.65 5.05
CA SER A 295 15.36 -21.58 6.25
C SER A 295 15.39 -22.90 7.05
N ARG A 296 14.27 -23.64 7.03
CA ARG A 296 14.14 -24.98 7.62
C ARG A 296 14.69 -26.11 6.74
N ALA A 297 15.29 -25.79 5.60
CA ALA A 297 15.81 -26.74 4.60
C ALA A 297 14.75 -27.73 4.08
N ARG A 298 13.48 -27.30 4.03
CA ARG A 298 12.33 -28.03 3.50
C ARG A 298 12.03 -27.59 2.08
N TYR A 299 12.94 -27.94 1.18
CA TYR A 299 12.97 -27.43 -0.19
C TYR A 299 11.79 -27.91 -1.03
N THR A 300 11.31 -29.13 -0.81
CA THR A 300 10.12 -29.65 -1.49
C THR A 300 8.86 -28.84 -1.13
N GLU A 301 8.67 -28.51 0.15
CA GLU A 301 7.56 -27.66 0.60
C GLU A 301 7.70 -26.22 0.09
N ALA A 302 8.92 -25.68 0.06
CA ALA A 302 9.19 -24.36 -0.49
C ALA A 302 8.88 -24.28 -1.99
N ALA A 303 9.27 -25.28 -2.79
CA ALA A 303 8.95 -25.37 -4.22
C ALA A 303 7.43 -25.41 -4.45
N ASN A 304 6.71 -26.20 -3.65
CA ASN A 304 5.25 -26.25 -3.70
C ASN A 304 4.59 -24.89 -3.37
N LEU A 305 5.16 -24.11 -2.45
CA LEU A 305 4.66 -22.76 -2.13
C LEU A 305 4.95 -21.74 -3.24
N VAL A 306 6.11 -21.84 -3.90
CA VAL A 306 6.45 -21.02 -5.09
C VAL A 306 5.42 -21.24 -6.20
N GLU A 307 5.09 -22.51 -6.50
CA GLU A 307 4.09 -22.84 -7.53
C GLU A 307 2.68 -22.38 -7.15
N GLN A 308 2.30 -22.47 -5.86
CA GLN A 308 1.04 -21.93 -5.37
C GLN A 308 0.94 -20.41 -5.53
N LEU A 309 2.02 -19.68 -5.22
CA LEU A 309 2.06 -18.23 -5.41
C LEU A 309 2.00 -17.87 -6.91
N ARG A 310 2.73 -18.59 -7.77
CA ARG A 310 2.64 -18.44 -9.23
C ARG A 310 1.20 -18.63 -9.73
N SER A 311 0.55 -19.72 -9.31
CA SER A 311 -0.86 -20.00 -9.65
C SER A 311 -1.80 -18.91 -9.13
N TYR A 312 -1.54 -18.36 -7.94
CA TYR A 312 -2.29 -17.24 -7.37
C TYR A 312 -2.15 -15.96 -8.21
N LEU A 313 -0.92 -15.61 -8.62
CA LEU A 313 -0.63 -14.45 -9.47
C LEU A 313 -1.25 -14.57 -10.87
N ASP A 314 -1.45 -15.80 -11.36
CA ASP A 314 -2.08 -16.08 -12.65
C ASP A 314 -3.61 -16.10 -12.63
N ARG A 315 -4.25 -15.98 -11.46
CA ARG A 315 -5.72 -15.93 -11.39
C ARG A 315 -6.24 -14.66 -12.08
N PRO A 316 -7.33 -14.73 -12.87
CA PRO A 316 -7.86 -13.57 -13.60
C PRO A 316 -8.16 -12.36 -12.69
N ASN A 317 -8.68 -12.62 -11.48
CA ASN A 317 -9.02 -11.58 -10.51
C ASN A 317 -7.80 -10.86 -9.89
N VAL A 318 -6.59 -11.40 -10.07
CA VAL A 318 -5.33 -10.79 -9.64
C VAL A 318 -4.61 -10.22 -10.85
N ARG A 319 -4.45 -11.02 -11.92
CA ARG A 319 -3.73 -10.67 -13.14
C ARG A 319 -4.32 -9.46 -13.88
N ASP A 320 -5.65 -9.34 -13.91
CA ASP A 320 -6.32 -8.32 -14.72
C ASP A 320 -6.40 -6.96 -13.99
N LEU A 321 -5.92 -6.88 -12.73
CA LEU A 321 -5.88 -5.63 -11.97
C LEU A 321 -4.76 -4.71 -12.49
N PRO A 322 -5.04 -3.40 -12.70
CA PRO A 322 -4.05 -2.49 -13.28
C PRO A 322 -2.73 -2.42 -12.51
N PHE A 323 -2.78 -2.37 -11.18
CA PHE A 323 -1.58 -2.28 -10.33
C PHE A 323 -0.76 -3.58 -10.28
N MET A 324 -1.36 -4.71 -10.67
CA MET A 324 -0.67 -6.00 -10.69
C MET A 324 0.13 -6.22 -11.96
N ARG A 325 -0.07 -5.44 -13.03
CA ARG A 325 0.59 -5.70 -14.32
C ARG A 325 2.11 -5.65 -14.20
N ASP A 326 2.64 -4.55 -13.66
CA ASP A 326 4.10 -4.34 -13.52
C ASP A 326 4.67 -5.18 -12.38
N ARG A 327 3.95 -5.25 -11.26
CA ARG A 327 4.36 -6.02 -10.09
C ARG A 327 4.43 -7.52 -10.36
N ARG A 328 3.46 -8.07 -11.11
CA ARG A 328 3.42 -9.49 -11.45
C ARG A 328 4.64 -9.93 -12.23
N GLU A 329 5.11 -9.10 -13.17
CA GLU A 329 6.33 -9.42 -13.93
C GLU A 329 7.54 -9.55 -12.99
N SER A 330 7.69 -8.61 -12.07
CA SER A 330 8.73 -8.64 -11.04
C SER A 330 8.60 -9.86 -10.11
N ASP A 331 7.40 -10.11 -9.59
CA ASP A 331 7.12 -11.24 -8.70
C ASP A 331 7.37 -12.59 -9.41
N LEU A 332 6.98 -12.73 -10.68
CA LEU A 332 7.24 -13.95 -11.46
C LEU A 332 8.73 -14.17 -11.69
N TYR A 333 9.50 -13.11 -11.95
CA TYR A 333 10.95 -13.19 -12.08
C TYR A 333 11.62 -13.62 -10.77
N ILE A 334 11.18 -13.07 -9.63
CA ILE A 334 11.66 -13.48 -8.31
C ILE A 334 11.32 -14.95 -8.06
N LEU A 335 10.10 -15.38 -8.37
CA LEU A 335 9.68 -16.78 -8.20
C LEU A 335 10.46 -17.74 -9.10
N GLU A 336 10.78 -17.34 -10.33
CA GLU A 336 11.63 -18.13 -11.21
C GLU A 336 13.05 -18.27 -10.65
N SER A 337 13.62 -17.18 -10.14
CA SER A 337 14.93 -17.16 -9.49
C SER A 337 14.95 -18.05 -8.23
N LEU A 338 13.91 -17.95 -7.40
CA LEU A 338 13.73 -18.82 -6.22
C LEU A 338 13.58 -20.28 -6.61
N ASN A 339 12.83 -20.58 -7.68
CA ASN A 339 12.65 -21.95 -8.13
C ASN A 339 13.97 -22.55 -8.62
N ARG A 340 14.77 -21.80 -9.40
CA ARG A 340 16.10 -22.23 -9.86
C ARG A 340 17.06 -22.54 -8.70
N LEU A 341 16.91 -21.87 -7.56
CA LEU A 341 17.70 -22.15 -6.36
C LEU A 341 17.17 -23.36 -5.57
N ILE A 342 15.85 -23.48 -5.41
CA ILE A 342 15.22 -24.49 -4.56
C ILE A 342 15.22 -25.88 -5.22
N GLU A 343 14.98 -25.95 -6.53
CA GLU A 343 14.83 -27.21 -7.28
C GLU A 343 16.05 -28.15 -7.21
N PRO A 344 17.29 -27.70 -7.47
CA PRO A 344 18.48 -28.55 -7.33
C PRO A 344 18.70 -29.01 -5.88
N LEU A 345 18.43 -28.15 -4.89
CA LEU A 345 18.58 -28.48 -3.47
C LEU A 345 17.55 -29.53 -3.00
N ALA A 346 16.33 -29.47 -3.54
CA ALA A 346 15.31 -30.49 -3.30
C ALA A 346 15.72 -31.84 -3.91
N ALA A 347 16.24 -31.84 -5.13
CA ALA A 347 16.67 -33.04 -5.84
C ALA A 347 17.89 -33.72 -5.17
N ASP A 348 18.89 -32.94 -4.73
CA ASP A 348 20.08 -33.48 -4.06
C ASP A 348 19.70 -34.11 -2.70
N ARG A 349 18.81 -33.48 -1.93
CA ARG A 349 18.37 -34.03 -0.64
C ARG A 349 17.57 -35.32 -0.80
N SER A 350 16.65 -35.38 -1.76
CA SER A 350 15.90 -36.61 -2.04
C SER A 350 16.83 -37.73 -2.52
N ALA A 351 17.84 -37.41 -3.33
CA ALA A 351 18.83 -38.39 -3.78
C ALA A 351 19.65 -38.96 -2.60
N VAL A 352 20.00 -38.14 -1.60
CA VAL A 352 20.70 -38.60 -0.39
C VAL A 352 19.80 -39.51 0.47
N GLU A 353 18.51 -39.18 0.62
CA GLU A 353 17.54 -40.04 1.34
C GLU A 353 17.34 -41.38 0.62
N ASP A 354 17.14 -41.37 -0.70
CA ASP A 354 16.99 -42.59 -1.52
C ASP A 354 18.26 -43.48 -1.49
N LEU A 355 19.44 -42.86 -1.54
CA LEU A 355 20.72 -43.59 -1.43
C LEU A 355 20.88 -44.20 -0.03
N SER A 356 20.50 -43.48 1.03
CA SER A 356 20.57 -43.98 2.41
C SER A 356 19.64 -45.17 2.63
N ASP A 357 18.41 -45.13 2.10
CA ASP A 357 17.47 -46.25 2.15
C ASP A 357 17.99 -47.47 1.37
N ARG A 358 18.61 -47.22 0.20
CA ARG A 358 19.22 -48.27 -0.60
C ARG A 358 20.40 -48.94 0.10
N ILE A 359 21.26 -48.15 0.77
CA ILE A 359 22.34 -48.69 1.62
C ILE A 359 21.76 -49.58 2.72
N GLY A 360 20.69 -49.14 3.38
CA GLY A 360 20.00 -49.95 4.38
C GLY A 360 19.57 -51.32 3.84
N SER A 361 18.93 -51.34 2.66
CA SER A 361 18.50 -52.58 2.03
C SER A 361 19.64 -53.53 1.65
N LEU A 362 20.77 -53.00 1.17
CA LEU A 362 21.95 -53.79 0.81
C LEU A 362 22.70 -54.31 2.04
N GLN A 363 22.68 -53.56 3.14
CA GLN A 363 23.23 -54.04 4.41
C GLN A 363 22.44 -55.23 4.95
N ASP A 364 21.11 -55.19 4.87
CA ASP A 364 20.25 -56.32 5.24
C ASP A 364 20.49 -57.55 4.34
N GLU A 365 20.64 -57.34 3.02
CA GLU A 365 20.96 -58.41 2.07
C GLU A 365 22.33 -59.03 2.32
N ARG A 366 23.35 -58.20 2.59
CA ARG A 366 24.69 -58.66 2.98
C ARG A 366 24.65 -59.52 4.25
N ASP A 367 23.88 -59.11 5.25
CA ASP A 367 23.80 -59.84 6.51
C ASP A 367 23.05 -61.17 6.35
N ARG A 368 22.04 -61.21 5.47
CA ARG A 368 21.40 -62.46 5.04
C ARG A 368 22.37 -63.39 4.32
N LEU A 369 23.10 -62.91 3.32
CA LEU A 369 24.08 -63.72 2.57
C LEU A 369 25.21 -64.25 3.47
N ARG A 370 25.63 -63.48 4.48
CA ARG A 370 26.58 -63.96 5.50
C ARG A 370 26.03 -65.09 6.34
N ALA A 371 24.73 -65.10 6.63
CA ALA A 371 24.08 -66.20 7.33
C ALA A 371 24.00 -67.45 6.44
N GLU A 372 23.62 -67.29 5.17
CA GLU A 372 23.59 -68.37 4.17
C GLU A 372 24.99 -68.97 3.94
N LEU A 373 26.04 -68.12 3.92
CA LEU A 373 27.43 -68.56 3.82
C LEU A 373 27.83 -69.45 5.00
N ARG A 374 27.53 -69.04 6.25
CA ARG A 374 27.83 -69.86 7.43
C ARG A 374 27.09 -71.19 7.40
N GLU A 375 25.82 -71.19 7.00
CA GLU A 375 25.05 -72.42 6.86
C GLU A 375 25.64 -73.35 5.79
N ALA A 376 26.12 -72.80 4.66
CA ALA A 376 26.80 -73.56 3.63
C ALA A 376 28.16 -74.11 4.09
N GLU A 377 28.95 -73.34 4.84
CA GLU A 377 30.22 -73.78 5.46
C GLU A 377 29.98 -74.95 6.43
N GLU A 378 28.97 -74.83 7.30
CA GLU A 378 28.60 -75.89 8.25
C GLU A 378 28.12 -77.16 7.51
N ALA A 379 27.28 -76.99 6.48
CA ALA A 379 26.80 -78.11 5.67
C ALA A 379 27.93 -78.81 4.91
N LEU A 380 28.90 -78.07 4.38
CA LEU A 380 30.07 -78.63 3.73
C LEU A 380 30.95 -79.38 4.74
N ALA A 381 31.17 -78.83 5.93
CA ALA A 381 31.94 -79.50 6.98
C ALA A 381 31.30 -80.84 7.40
N LEU A 382 29.98 -80.86 7.57
CA LEU A 382 29.22 -82.08 7.89
C LEU A 382 29.27 -83.10 6.74
N ALA A 383 29.09 -82.65 5.50
CA ALA A 383 29.12 -83.54 4.34
C ALA A 383 30.53 -84.11 4.08
N ALA A 384 31.58 -83.33 4.32
CA ALA A 384 32.96 -83.77 4.20
C ALA A 384 33.34 -84.79 5.30
N ASP A 385 32.85 -84.61 6.53
CA ASP A 385 33.02 -85.58 7.62
C ASP A 385 32.25 -86.88 7.34
N GLU A 386 31.00 -86.79 6.87
CA GLU A 386 30.20 -87.94 6.41
C GLU A 386 30.90 -88.68 5.27
N GLN A 387 31.42 -87.96 4.27
CA GLN A 387 32.16 -88.56 3.16
C GLN A 387 33.45 -89.25 3.65
N ALA A 388 34.22 -88.61 4.54
CA ALA A 388 35.47 -89.18 5.06
C ALA A 388 35.22 -90.45 5.89
N THR A 389 34.18 -90.44 6.73
CA THR A 389 33.79 -91.60 7.54
C THR A 389 33.26 -92.76 6.69
N LEU A 390 32.42 -92.47 5.69
CA LEU A 390 31.92 -93.49 4.76
C LEU A 390 33.01 -94.03 3.83
N ALA A 391 33.96 -93.19 3.39
CA ALA A 391 35.09 -93.64 2.58
C ALA A 391 36.00 -94.59 3.36
N ALA A 392 36.31 -94.28 4.62
CA ALA A 392 37.08 -95.16 5.49
C ALA A 392 36.33 -96.47 5.81
N ALA A 393 35.01 -96.40 6.01
CA ALA A 393 34.17 -97.58 6.20
C ALA A 393 34.13 -98.46 4.93
N LEU A 394 33.99 -97.84 3.75
CA LEU A 394 33.99 -98.53 2.47
C LEU A 394 35.32 -99.23 2.20
N GLU A 395 36.45 -98.59 2.48
CA GLU A 395 37.78 -99.20 2.35
C GLU A 395 37.87 -100.46 3.23
N SER A 396 37.46 -100.35 4.51
CA SER A 396 37.42 -101.49 5.42
C SER A 396 36.43 -102.59 4.99
N GLU A 397 35.27 -102.23 4.43
CA GLU A 397 34.27 -103.20 3.96
C GLU A 397 34.67 -103.88 2.66
N LEU A 398 35.35 -103.19 1.75
CA LEU A 398 35.90 -103.77 0.52
C LEU A 398 36.99 -104.78 0.85
N GLU A 399 37.93 -104.44 1.74
CA GLU A 399 38.94 -105.39 2.23
C GLU A 399 38.28 -106.62 2.88
N ALA A 400 37.26 -106.40 3.72
CA ALA A 400 36.54 -107.50 4.36
C ALA A 400 35.73 -108.34 3.37
N ALA A 401 35.13 -107.73 2.34
CA ALA A 401 34.38 -108.42 1.30
C ALA A 401 35.32 -109.25 0.42
N GLU A 402 36.49 -108.71 0.05
CA GLU A 402 37.52 -109.44 -0.69
C GLU A 402 38.03 -110.65 0.08
N LEU A 403 38.34 -110.48 1.37
CA LEU A 403 38.75 -111.59 2.25
C LEU A 403 37.64 -112.66 2.40
N ARG A 404 36.37 -112.25 2.52
CA ARG A 404 35.23 -113.17 2.56
C ARG A 404 35.03 -113.90 1.23
N ALA A 405 35.20 -113.21 0.10
CA ALA A 405 35.10 -113.79 -1.22
C ALA A 405 36.21 -114.82 -1.46
N GLN A 406 37.46 -114.50 -1.11
CA GLN A 406 38.59 -115.43 -1.19
C GLN A 406 38.38 -116.65 -0.28
N ALA A 407 37.91 -116.44 0.96
CA ALA A 407 37.61 -117.53 1.87
C ALA A 407 36.47 -118.43 1.36
N ALA A 408 35.43 -117.84 0.78
CA ALA A 408 34.31 -118.57 0.18
C ALA A 408 34.71 -119.33 -1.09
N GLU A 409 35.59 -118.76 -1.92
CA GLU A 409 36.15 -119.44 -3.10
C GLU A 409 36.96 -120.68 -2.67
N LEU A 410 37.80 -120.55 -1.64
CA LEU A 410 38.51 -121.67 -1.05
C LEU A 410 37.56 -122.72 -0.45
N GLU A 411 36.53 -122.30 0.31
CA GLU A 411 35.51 -123.22 0.87
C GLU A 411 34.74 -123.95 -0.24
N ALA A 412 34.41 -123.26 -1.33
CA ALA A 412 33.74 -123.85 -2.49
C ALA A 412 34.65 -124.81 -3.25
N GLU A 413 35.93 -124.47 -3.42
CA GLU A 413 36.92 -125.34 -4.06
C GLU A 413 37.17 -126.61 -3.23
N GLU A 414 37.38 -126.48 -1.92
CA GLU A 414 37.48 -127.62 -0.99
C GLU A 414 36.23 -128.49 -1.04
N ALA A 415 35.03 -127.89 -1.02
CA ALA A 415 33.78 -128.62 -1.10
C ALA A 415 33.62 -129.35 -2.45
N ARG A 416 34.03 -128.74 -3.57
CA ARG A 416 34.02 -129.40 -4.89
C ARG A 416 35.01 -130.56 -4.96
N ILE A 417 36.19 -130.43 -4.36
CA ILE A 417 37.15 -131.52 -4.24
C ILE A 417 36.51 -132.68 -3.45
N VAL A 418 35.93 -132.42 -2.28
CA VAL A 418 35.23 -133.44 -1.48
C VAL A 418 34.07 -134.06 -2.24
N ALA A 419 33.29 -133.28 -3.00
CA ALA A 419 32.20 -133.79 -3.82
C ALA A 419 32.70 -134.74 -4.92
N THR A 420 33.77 -134.37 -5.62
CA THR A 420 34.36 -135.20 -6.67
C THR A 420 35.02 -136.46 -6.12
N GLU A 421 35.70 -136.39 -4.98
CA GLU A 421 36.24 -137.56 -4.27
C GLU A 421 35.11 -138.50 -3.84
N ALA A 422 34.04 -137.99 -3.23
CA ALA A 422 32.89 -138.77 -2.82
C ALA A 422 32.14 -139.40 -4.01
N GLN A 423 32.03 -138.72 -5.16
CA GLN A 423 31.50 -139.29 -6.39
C GLN A 423 32.39 -140.41 -6.94
N ALA A 424 33.71 -140.21 -6.94
CA ALA A 424 34.67 -141.24 -7.35
C ALA A 424 34.59 -142.48 -6.43
N GLU A 425 34.46 -142.28 -5.11
CA GLU A 425 34.19 -143.35 -4.14
C GLU A 425 32.87 -144.08 -4.42
N ALA A 426 31.79 -143.34 -4.70
CA ALA A 426 30.48 -143.92 -5.02
C ALA A 426 30.53 -144.78 -6.30
N VAL A 427 31.26 -144.33 -7.32
CA VAL A 427 31.47 -145.09 -8.57
C VAL A 427 32.32 -146.34 -8.30
N ALA A 428 33.42 -146.21 -7.56
CA ALA A 428 34.28 -147.34 -7.20
C ALA A 428 33.54 -148.39 -6.34
N ALA A 429 32.69 -147.96 -5.41
CA ALA A 429 31.85 -148.84 -4.60
C ALA A 429 30.83 -149.61 -5.46
N ARG A 430 30.26 -148.98 -6.49
CA ARG A 430 29.34 -149.64 -7.44
C ARG A 430 30.02 -150.69 -8.33
N GLU A 431 31.31 -150.52 -8.62
CA GLU A 431 32.08 -151.47 -9.44
C GLU A 431 32.55 -152.72 -8.65
N GLN A 432 32.72 -152.62 -7.33
CA GLN A 432 33.07 -153.76 -6.48
C GLN A 432 31.84 -154.63 -6.15
N THR A 433 31.81 -155.87 -6.64
CA THR A 433 30.72 -156.86 -6.50
C THR A 433 30.41 -157.31 -5.05
N SER A 434 31.11 -156.78 -4.05
CA SER A 434 30.95 -157.10 -2.62
C SER A 434 30.76 -155.88 -1.71
N ALA A 435 30.74 -154.66 -2.26
CA ALA A 435 30.39 -153.46 -1.51
C ALA A 435 28.86 -153.31 -1.44
N SER A 436 28.35 -152.76 -0.34
CA SER A 436 26.90 -152.65 -0.14
C SER A 436 26.35 -151.43 -0.87
N GLU A 437 25.11 -151.50 -1.37
CA GLU A 437 24.41 -150.32 -1.93
C GLU A 437 24.36 -149.13 -0.94
N ALA A 438 24.50 -149.40 0.36
CA ALA A 438 24.56 -148.40 1.41
C ALA A 438 25.83 -147.54 1.36
N ASP A 439 27.00 -148.13 1.05
CA ASP A 439 28.27 -147.39 0.97
C ASP A 439 28.26 -146.41 -0.22
N ALA A 440 27.67 -146.84 -1.35
CA ALA A 440 27.47 -145.98 -2.52
C ALA A 440 26.45 -144.86 -2.25
N ALA A 441 25.38 -145.14 -1.50
CA ALA A 441 24.38 -144.14 -1.12
C ALA A 441 24.95 -143.10 -0.14
N GLU A 442 25.77 -143.51 0.83
CA GLU A 442 26.43 -142.60 1.78
C GLU A 442 27.46 -141.70 1.06
N ALA A 443 28.19 -142.24 0.07
CA ALA A 443 29.10 -141.45 -0.75
C ALA A 443 28.35 -140.45 -1.65
N GLU A 444 27.20 -140.81 -2.23
CA GLU A 444 26.35 -139.87 -2.97
C GLU A 444 25.74 -138.78 -2.08
N GLU A 445 25.34 -139.12 -0.85
CA GLU A 445 24.84 -138.14 0.12
C GLU A 445 25.95 -137.17 0.54
N ARG A 446 27.17 -137.64 0.80
CA ARG A 446 28.34 -136.79 1.04
C ARG A 446 28.63 -135.86 -0.13
N ALA A 447 28.55 -136.35 -1.38
CA ALA A 447 28.72 -135.51 -2.57
C ALA A 447 27.65 -134.42 -2.68
N ARG A 448 26.38 -134.74 -2.41
CA ARG A 448 25.28 -133.76 -2.41
C ARG A 448 25.46 -132.69 -1.34
N LEU A 449 25.83 -133.09 -0.11
CA LEU A 449 26.09 -132.14 0.97
C LEU A 449 27.29 -131.24 0.68
N ALA A 450 28.31 -131.77 0.00
CA ALA A 450 29.47 -131.00 -0.46
C ALA A 450 29.09 -130.00 -1.57
N ASP A 451 28.28 -130.40 -2.55
CA ASP A 451 27.73 -129.47 -3.56
C ASP A 451 26.86 -128.37 -2.92
N GLU A 452 26.05 -128.71 -1.92
CA GLU A 452 25.22 -127.74 -1.19
C GLU A 452 26.09 -126.74 -0.41
N ARG A 453 27.20 -127.20 0.21
CA ARG A 453 28.18 -126.32 0.86
C ARG A 453 28.87 -125.39 -0.13
N ALA A 454 29.25 -125.88 -1.31
CA ALA A 454 29.85 -125.05 -2.34
C ALA A 454 28.90 -123.92 -2.81
N ARG A 455 27.60 -124.24 -3.00
CA ARG A 455 26.59 -123.22 -3.33
C ARG A 455 26.38 -122.20 -2.22
N LEU A 456 26.33 -122.64 -0.96
CA LEU A 456 26.21 -121.73 0.18
C LEU A 456 27.43 -120.80 0.31
N ALA A 457 28.64 -121.28 -0.03
CA ALA A 457 29.83 -120.46 -0.08
C ALA A 457 29.75 -119.42 -1.21
N GLU A 458 29.33 -119.82 -2.42
CA GLU A 458 29.10 -118.90 -3.55
C GLU A 458 28.04 -117.83 -3.22
N ASP A 459 26.93 -118.20 -2.58
CA ASP A 459 25.88 -117.26 -2.16
C ASP A 459 26.40 -116.26 -1.11
N ARG A 460 27.29 -116.69 -0.19
CA ARG A 460 27.94 -115.79 0.78
C ARG A 460 28.90 -114.82 0.10
N ALA A 461 29.65 -115.27 -0.92
CA ALA A 461 30.51 -114.40 -1.70
C ALA A 461 29.69 -113.33 -2.45
N ALA A 462 28.61 -113.73 -3.11
CA ALA A 462 27.70 -112.83 -3.80
C ALA A 462 27.03 -111.83 -2.84
N ALA A 463 26.65 -112.26 -1.63
CA ALA A 463 26.10 -111.38 -0.60
C ALA A 463 27.14 -110.35 -0.10
N ALA A 464 28.40 -110.76 0.07
CA ALA A 464 29.48 -109.84 0.45
C ALA A 464 29.77 -108.80 -0.64
N GLU A 465 29.75 -109.21 -1.91
CA GLU A 465 29.89 -108.30 -3.05
C GLU A 465 28.71 -107.32 -3.13
N ALA A 466 27.47 -107.80 -2.95
CA ALA A 466 26.28 -106.95 -2.94
C ALA A 466 26.32 -105.92 -1.80
N GLN A 467 26.81 -106.30 -0.62
CA GLN A 467 27.00 -105.36 0.50
C GLN A 467 28.04 -104.30 0.14
N ALA A 468 29.18 -104.67 -0.45
CA ALA A 468 30.20 -103.72 -0.88
C ALA A 468 29.70 -102.73 -1.95
N VAL A 469 28.87 -103.20 -2.89
CA VAL A 469 28.22 -102.33 -3.89
C VAL A 469 27.26 -101.33 -3.24
N ALA A 470 26.48 -101.75 -2.24
CA ALA A 470 25.58 -100.87 -1.51
C ALA A 470 26.35 -99.76 -0.77
N SER A 471 27.42 -100.13 -0.05
CA SER A 471 28.26 -99.17 0.68
C SER A 471 29.00 -98.21 -0.25
N ARG A 472 29.38 -98.67 -1.45
CA ARG A 472 29.93 -97.80 -2.49
C ARG A 472 28.90 -96.77 -2.97
N ALA A 473 27.66 -97.18 -3.17
CA ALA A 473 26.59 -96.26 -3.57
C ALA A 473 26.29 -95.21 -2.49
N GLU A 474 26.35 -95.59 -1.21
CA GLU A 474 26.23 -94.65 -0.08
C GLU A 474 27.39 -93.64 -0.04
N ALA A 475 28.63 -94.10 -0.23
CA ALA A 475 29.80 -93.23 -0.31
C ALA A 475 29.74 -92.26 -1.50
N ASP A 476 29.32 -92.73 -2.68
CA ASP A 476 29.11 -91.89 -3.87
C ASP A 476 28.00 -90.84 -3.63
N GLN A 477 26.93 -91.22 -2.92
CA GLN A 477 25.87 -90.29 -2.54
C GLN A 477 26.38 -89.21 -1.58
N ALA A 478 27.18 -89.57 -0.57
CA ALA A 478 27.79 -88.59 0.34
C ALA A 478 28.73 -87.63 -0.40
N ALA A 479 29.56 -88.14 -1.32
CA ALA A 479 30.41 -87.31 -2.18
C ALA A 479 29.61 -86.32 -3.04
N SER A 480 28.44 -86.75 -3.55
CA SER A 480 27.55 -85.85 -4.30
C SER A 480 26.96 -84.73 -3.44
N ARG A 481 26.64 -85.01 -2.16
CA ARG A 481 26.16 -83.99 -1.21
C ARG A 481 27.26 -83.00 -0.86
N ALA A 482 28.50 -83.47 -0.67
CA ALA A 482 29.65 -82.60 -0.41
C ALA A 482 29.90 -81.65 -1.60
N SER A 483 29.90 -82.16 -2.83
CA SER A 483 30.05 -81.33 -4.03
C SER A 483 28.91 -80.32 -4.22
N ALA A 484 27.66 -80.69 -3.88
CA ALA A 484 26.54 -79.77 -3.89
C ALA A 484 26.66 -78.68 -2.82
N ALA A 485 27.17 -79.00 -1.63
CA ALA A 485 27.45 -78.02 -0.57
C ALA A 485 28.57 -77.06 -0.97
N GLU A 486 29.64 -77.55 -1.59
CA GLU A 486 30.74 -76.73 -2.12
C GLU A 486 30.27 -75.76 -3.20
N THR A 487 29.38 -76.22 -4.09
CA THR A 487 28.76 -75.36 -5.11
C THR A 487 27.94 -74.24 -4.48
N ARG A 488 27.11 -74.55 -3.48
CA ARG A 488 26.31 -73.53 -2.75
C ARG A 488 27.19 -72.54 -2.00
N LEU A 489 28.29 -73.01 -1.40
CA LEU A 489 29.25 -72.15 -0.72
C LEU A 489 29.83 -71.14 -1.71
N ARG A 490 30.29 -71.62 -2.88
CA ARG A 490 30.83 -70.76 -3.92
C ARG A 490 29.80 -69.75 -4.45
N GLU A 491 28.56 -70.17 -4.68
CA GLU A 491 27.48 -69.27 -5.12
C GLU A 491 27.20 -68.18 -4.06
N ALA A 492 27.22 -68.53 -2.77
CA ALA A 492 27.06 -67.58 -1.67
C ALA A 492 28.24 -66.61 -1.55
N GLU A 493 29.48 -67.07 -1.76
CA GLU A 493 30.68 -66.24 -1.81
C GLU A 493 30.62 -65.23 -2.97
N GLU A 494 30.26 -65.70 -4.18
CA GLU A 494 30.14 -64.86 -5.37
C GLU A 494 29.03 -63.80 -5.19
N ALA A 495 27.87 -64.18 -4.62
CA ALA A 495 26.79 -63.25 -4.31
C ALA A 495 27.20 -62.21 -3.25
N LEU A 496 27.91 -62.64 -2.19
CA LEU A 496 28.39 -61.73 -1.15
C LEU A 496 29.42 -60.73 -1.71
N ALA A 497 30.31 -61.17 -2.60
CA ALA A 497 31.27 -60.30 -3.26
C ALA A 497 30.61 -59.26 -4.16
N ALA A 498 29.54 -59.63 -4.88
CA ALA A 498 28.75 -58.69 -5.68
C ALA A 498 28.09 -57.60 -4.82
N VAL A 499 27.41 -57.99 -3.73
CA VAL A 499 26.79 -57.03 -2.80
C VAL A 499 27.83 -56.12 -2.14
N GLN A 500 29.03 -56.62 -1.83
CA GLN A 500 30.12 -55.80 -1.29
C GLN A 500 30.62 -54.77 -2.29
N SER A 501 30.70 -55.13 -3.58
CA SER A 501 31.04 -54.18 -4.64
C SER A 501 29.98 -53.08 -4.75
N ASP A 502 28.70 -53.45 -4.77
CA ASP A 502 27.59 -52.49 -4.88
C ASP A 502 27.54 -51.52 -3.69
N VAL A 503 27.81 -52.00 -2.46
CA VAL A 503 27.92 -51.15 -1.28
C VAL A 503 29.09 -50.18 -1.40
N GLY A 504 30.24 -50.62 -1.91
CA GLY A 504 31.41 -49.76 -2.13
C GLY A 504 31.14 -48.65 -3.14
N ASP A 505 30.51 -48.98 -4.27
CA ASP A 505 30.14 -48.00 -5.30
C ASP A 505 29.12 -46.99 -4.75
N ILE A 506 28.15 -47.44 -3.96
CA ILE A 506 27.15 -46.56 -3.35
C ILE A 506 27.77 -45.67 -2.27
N ASP A 507 28.68 -46.17 -1.44
CA ASP A 507 29.41 -45.37 -0.46
C ASP A 507 30.21 -44.24 -1.13
N GLU A 508 30.84 -44.51 -2.28
CA GLU A 508 31.54 -43.48 -3.07
C GLU A 508 30.56 -42.42 -3.61
N THR A 509 29.40 -42.84 -4.14
CA THR A 509 28.37 -41.89 -4.61
C THR A 509 27.76 -41.08 -3.47
N LEU A 510 27.57 -41.69 -2.29
CA LEU A 510 27.06 -41.02 -1.10
C LEU A 510 28.08 -40.01 -0.61
N ALA A 511 29.36 -40.35 -0.53
CA ALA A 511 30.43 -39.42 -0.15
C ALA A 511 30.46 -38.20 -1.10
N ALA A 512 30.36 -38.43 -2.41
CA ALA A 512 30.29 -37.34 -3.39
C ALA A 512 29.00 -36.50 -3.29
N ALA A 513 27.86 -37.11 -2.90
CA ALA A 513 26.62 -36.39 -2.66
C ALA A 513 26.67 -35.56 -1.36
N VAL A 514 27.28 -36.09 -0.30
CA VAL A 514 27.52 -35.39 0.96
C VAL A 514 28.45 -34.20 0.75
N GLU A 515 29.56 -34.38 0.04
CA GLU A 515 30.47 -33.28 -0.29
C GLU A 515 29.77 -32.17 -1.11
N ARG A 516 28.94 -32.56 -2.09
CA ARG A 516 28.08 -31.60 -2.82
C ARG A 516 27.09 -30.89 -1.91
N ALA A 517 26.44 -31.59 -0.99
CA ALA A 517 25.53 -30.98 -0.02
C ALA A 517 26.26 -30.02 0.94
N GLU A 518 27.47 -30.36 1.42
CA GLU A 518 28.28 -29.51 2.27
C GLU A 518 28.75 -28.24 1.55
N THR A 519 29.19 -28.37 0.29
CA THR A 519 29.56 -27.20 -0.52
C THR A 519 28.37 -26.30 -0.82
N ALA A 520 27.19 -26.88 -1.11
CA ALA A 520 25.95 -26.13 -1.28
C ALA A 520 25.51 -25.42 0.02
N GLU A 521 25.67 -26.06 1.18
CA GLU A 521 25.39 -25.45 2.49
C GLU A 521 26.36 -24.30 2.79
N ALA A 522 27.65 -24.44 2.48
CA ALA A 522 28.63 -23.37 2.63
C ALA A 522 28.29 -22.16 1.74
N GLN A 523 27.90 -22.41 0.48
CA GLN A 523 27.42 -21.36 -0.43
C GLN A 523 26.13 -20.70 0.09
N ARG A 524 25.23 -21.48 0.69
CA ARG A 524 24.00 -20.96 1.31
C ARG A 524 24.30 -20.03 2.48
N ILE A 525 25.21 -20.42 3.37
CA ILE A 525 25.62 -19.57 4.50
C ILE A 525 26.18 -18.24 3.97
N GLN A 526 27.04 -18.29 2.96
CA GLN A 526 27.59 -17.09 2.34
C GLN A 526 26.51 -16.22 1.67
N ALA A 527 25.50 -16.82 1.04
CA ALA A 527 24.39 -16.09 0.44
C ALA A 527 23.48 -15.45 1.51
N ILE A 528 23.26 -16.11 2.65
CA ILE A 528 22.52 -15.57 3.78
C ILE A 528 23.26 -14.36 4.37
N GLU A 529 24.56 -14.47 4.59
CA GLU A 529 25.38 -13.35 5.10
C GLU A 529 25.28 -12.13 4.17
N ARG A 530 25.37 -12.33 2.84
CA ARG A 530 25.18 -11.25 1.86
C ARG A 530 23.77 -10.67 1.87
N ALA A 531 22.75 -11.49 2.08
CA ALA A 531 21.37 -11.04 2.15
C ALA A 531 21.13 -10.19 3.42
N GLU A 532 21.73 -10.57 4.55
CA GLU A 532 21.69 -9.79 5.79
C GLU A 532 22.43 -8.45 5.64
N GLU A 533 23.57 -8.42 4.96
CA GLU A 533 24.27 -7.19 4.61
C GLU A 533 23.39 -6.26 3.76
N ALA A 534 22.71 -6.80 2.74
CA ALA A 534 21.80 -6.04 1.90
C ALA A 534 20.56 -5.52 2.67
N GLU A 535 20.01 -6.32 3.59
CA GLU A 535 18.89 -5.92 4.46
C GLU A 535 19.30 -4.75 5.37
N GLN A 536 20.50 -4.78 5.94
CA GLN A 536 21.06 -3.67 6.72
C GLN A 536 21.26 -2.40 5.88
N GLU A 537 21.74 -2.53 4.64
CA GLU A 537 21.86 -1.39 3.72
C GLU A 537 20.50 -0.79 3.36
N LEU A 538 19.49 -1.63 3.13
CA LEU A 538 18.12 -1.18 2.85
C LEU A 538 17.50 -0.45 4.04
N ASP A 539 17.68 -0.95 5.26
CA ASP A 539 17.23 -0.27 6.48
C ASP A 539 17.90 1.11 6.64
N LEU A 540 19.19 1.18 6.32
CA LEU A 540 19.96 2.43 6.38
C LEU A 540 19.49 3.43 5.31
N ILE A 541 19.13 2.96 4.11
CA ILE A 541 18.53 3.78 3.05
C ILE A 541 17.13 4.25 3.46
N ALA A 542 16.30 3.36 4.01
CA ALA A 542 14.96 3.69 4.49
C ALA A 542 15.00 4.74 5.60
N GLY A 543 15.95 4.62 6.53
CA GLY A 543 16.20 5.65 7.56
C GLY A 543 16.56 7.01 6.95
N ARG A 544 17.47 7.04 5.98
CA ARG A 544 17.84 8.27 5.26
C ARG A 544 16.67 8.88 4.49
N LEU A 545 15.81 8.06 3.90
CA LEU A 545 14.62 8.51 3.18
C LEU A 545 13.62 9.17 4.15
N ALA A 546 13.35 8.54 5.29
CA ALA A 546 12.48 9.11 6.32
C ALA A 546 13.03 10.45 6.87
N ASP A 547 14.34 10.55 7.06
CA ASP A 547 14.99 11.80 7.45
C ASP A 547 14.85 12.89 6.37
N ALA A 548 14.99 12.52 5.10
CA ALA A 548 14.81 13.44 3.97
C ALA A 548 13.34 13.92 3.83
N GLU A 549 12.37 13.02 3.99
CA GLU A 549 10.94 13.36 3.98
C GLU A 549 10.58 14.32 5.11
N LYS A 550 11.10 14.07 6.31
CA LYS A 550 10.93 14.97 7.45
C LYS A 550 11.57 16.34 7.18
N ALA A 551 12.79 16.38 6.64
CA ALA A 551 13.44 17.63 6.28
C ALA A 551 12.66 18.42 5.23
N ALA A 552 12.04 17.74 4.25
CA ALA A 552 11.19 18.35 3.25
C ALA A 552 9.90 18.94 3.87
N SER A 553 9.24 18.20 4.78
CA SER A 553 8.09 18.69 5.54
C SER A 553 8.43 19.92 6.36
N ASP A 554 9.55 19.88 7.11
CA ASP A 554 10.01 21.01 7.93
C ASP A 554 10.36 22.25 7.07
N ALA A 555 10.81 22.04 5.83
CA ALA A 555 11.08 23.12 4.89
C ALA A 555 9.77 23.73 4.35
N GLN A 556 8.77 22.90 4.09
CA GLN A 556 7.44 23.33 3.65
C GLN A 556 6.73 24.16 4.73
N ASP A 557 6.79 23.74 5.99
CA ASP A 557 6.24 24.49 7.11
C ASP A 557 6.94 25.84 7.30
N ARG A 558 8.27 25.88 7.15
CA ARG A 558 9.04 27.14 7.17
C ARG A 558 8.65 28.08 6.03
N ALA A 559 8.42 27.55 4.83
CA ALA A 559 7.96 28.35 3.69
C ALA A 559 6.56 28.93 3.93
N ALA A 560 5.63 28.13 4.45
CA ALA A 560 4.27 28.58 4.78
C ALA A 560 4.29 29.67 5.88
N ALA A 561 5.14 29.53 6.91
CA ALA A 561 5.30 30.54 7.95
C ALA A 561 5.89 31.86 7.41
N ALA A 562 6.85 31.78 6.47
CA ALA A 562 7.42 32.95 5.82
C ALA A 562 6.37 33.68 4.96
N GLU A 563 5.53 32.96 4.21
CA GLU A 563 4.43 33.55 3.45
C GLU A 563 3.39 34.24 4.35
N ALA A 564 3.04 33.63 5.49
CA ALA A 564 2.13 34.23 6.46
C ALA A 564 2.68 35.55 7.02
N ARG A 565 3.96 35.57 7.42
CA ARG A 565 4.65 36.80 7.85
C ARG A 565 4.72 37.87 6.77
N ALA A 566 4.97 37.47 5.52
CA ALA A 566 4.99 38.40 4.39
C ALA A 566 3.60 39.05 4.17
N ARG A 567 2.51 38.29 4.34
CA ARG A 567 1.14 38.83 4.30
C ARG A 567 0.87 39.79 5.46
N GLU A 568 1.23 39.44 6.69
CA GLU A 568 1.06 40.34 7.85
C GLU A 568 1.82 41.66 7.65
N LEU A 569 3.05 41.62 7.14
CA LEU A 569 3.83 42.81 6.83
C LEU A 569 3.22 43.65 5.69
N ALA A 570 2.62 43.00 4.69
CA ALA A 570 1.91 43.70 3.60
C ALA A 570 0.62 44.38 4.09
N GLU A 571 -0.17 43.70 4.92
CA GLU A 571 -1.36 44.27 5.55
C GLU A 571 -1.03 45.44 6.50
N ALA A 572 0.06 45.30 7.28
CA ALA A 572 0.57 46.39 8.11
C ALA A 572 1.05 47.59 7.27
N ALA A 573 1.59 47.35 6.07
CA ALA A 573 2.00 48.40 5.15
C ALA A 573 0.82 49.13 4.48
N GLU A 574 -0.28 48.44 4.20
CA GLU A 574 -1.51 49.06 3.69
C GLU A 574 -2.28 49.83 4.76
N ALA A 575 -2.14 49.48 6.05
CA ALA A 575 -2.82 50.15 7.16
C ALA A 575 -2.33 51.58 7.47
N GLY A 576 -1.30 52.07 6.76
CA GLY A 576 -0.89 53.48 6.82
C GLY A 576 -0.22 53.92 8.13
N ASP A 577 0.25 52.98 8.95
CA ASP A 577 1.09 53.29 10.10
C ASP A 577 2.53 53.53 9.62
N ASP A 578 3.18 54.55 10.19
CA ASP A 578 4.44 55.13 9.73
C ASP A 578 5.58 54.08 9.77
N LEU A 579 5.79 53.39 8.64
CA LEU A 579 6.80 52.34 8.38
C LEU A 579 8.23 52.88 8.29
N THR A 580 8.54 53.94 9.04
CA THR A 580 9.89 54.52 9.11
C THR A 580 10.83 53.77 10.06
N VAL A 581 10.39 52.65 10.65
CA VAL A 581 11.24 51.73 11.40
C VAL A 581 10.99 50.29 10.95
N LEU A 582 11.26 49.99 9.67
CA LEU A 582 11.71 48.65 9.34
C LEU A 582 13.05 48.47 10.06
N ASP A 583 13.07 47.63 11.09
CA ASP A 583 14.28 47.26 11.80
C ASP A 583 15.36 46.82 10.79
N ALA A 584 16.61 47.15 11.06
CA ALA A 584 17.73 46.76 10.21
C ALA A 584 17.77 45.24 9.99
N GLU A 585 17.23 44.48 10.95
CA GLU A 585 17.03 43.03 10.87
C GLU A 585 16.06 42.62 9.75
N THR A 586 14.93 43.31 9.58
CA THR A 586 13.95 42.99 8.54
C THR A 586 14.48 43.30 7.14
N ILE A 587 15.26 44.38 7.01
CA ILE A 587 15.93 44.73 5.74
C ILE A 587 17.02 43.69 5.40
N ALA A 588 17.81 43.27 6.39
CA ALA A 588 18.81 42.22 6.22
C ALA A 588 18.16 40.87 5.85
N GLU A 589 17.02 40.53 6.45
CA GLU A 589 16.29 39.30 6.12
C GLU A 589 15.66 39.37 4.72
N LEU A 590 15.16 40.53 4.29
CA LEU A 590 14.69 40.76 2.91
C LEU A 590 15.82 40.65 1.89
N GLU A 591 17.01 41.18 2.18
CA GLU A 591 18.19 41.00 1.34
C GLU A 591 18.64 39.54 1.30
N ARG A 592 18.61 38.84 2.44
CA ARG A 592 18.89 37.42 2.52
C ARG A 592 17.91 36.60 1.69
N LEU A 593 16.61 36.83 1.82
CA LEU A 593 15.57 36.17 1.03
C LEU A 593 15.70 36.46 -0.47
N ARG A 594 16.01 37.69 -0.86
CA ARG A 594 16.29 38.04 -2.27
C ARG A 594 17.54 37.32 -2.80
N SER A 595 18.57 37.15 -1.97
CA SER A 595 19.76 36.41 -2.37
C SER A 595 19.48 34.90 -2.54
N VAL A 596 18.64 34.32 -1.67
CA VAL A 596 18.18 32.93 -1.80
C VAL A 596 17.32 32.76 -3.04
N GLU A 597 16.36 33.66 -3.28
CA GLU A 597 15.51 33.63 -4.48
C GLU A 597 16.36 33.73 -5.76
N ALA A 598 17.35 34.61 -5.79
CA ALA A 598 18.26 34.74 -6.91
C ALA A 598 19.05 33.44 -7.15
N THR A 599 19.53 32.80 -6.09
CA THR A 599 20.30 31.55 -6.15
C THR A 599 19.43 30.39 -6.66
N VAL A 600 18.21 30.26 -6.14
CA VAL A 600 17.24 29.24 -6.59
C VAL A 600 16.85 29.47 -8.05
N ARG A 601 16.61 30.72 -8.46
CA ARG A 601 16.28 31.05 -9.85
C ARG A 601 17.45 30.74 -10.79
N GLN A 602 18.69 30.95 -10.34
CA GLN A 602 19.88 30.62 -11.10
C GLN A 602 20.07 29.09 -11.25
N ALA A 603 19.79 28.32 -10.20
CA ALA A 603 19.81 26.86 -10.24
C ALA A 603 18.72 26.30 -11.17
N ARG A 604 17.51 26.85 -11.11
CA ARG A 604 16.41 26.52 -12.04
C ARG A 604 16.80 26.78 -13.49
N ASN A 605 17.38 27.95 -13.78
CA ASN A 605 17.84 28.27 -15.13
C ASN A 605 19.01 27.38 -15.60
N ALA A 606 19.82 26.86 -14.67
CA ALA A 606 20.85 25.86 -15.00
C ALA A 606 20.21 24.50 -15.33
N TYR A 607 19.15 24.12 -14.61
CA TYR A 607 18.40 22.90 -14.84
C TYR A 607 17.65 22.92 -16.17
N GLU A 608 16.92 24.01 -16.47
CA GLU A 608 16.19 24.14 -17.74
C GLU A 608 17.14 24.02 -18.94
N ARG A 609 18.33 24.65 -18.87
CA ARG A 609 19.37 24.49 -19.91
C ARG A 609 19.90 23.06 -20.03
N PHE A 610 20.04 22.35 -18.92
CA PHE A 610 20.43 20.94 -18.92
C PHE A 610 19.33 20.05 -19.51
N ALA A 611 18.07 20.25 -19.12
CA ALA A 611 16.92 19.51 -19.62
C ALA A 611 16.70 19.70 -21.13
N ASP A 612 16.82 20.94 -21.61
CA ASP A 612 16.76 21.24 -23.04
C ASP A 612 17.88 20.53 -23.82
N ALA A 613 19.09 20.45 -23.24
CA ALA A 613 20.22 19.72 -23.82
C ALA A 613 20.02 18.20 -23.80
N GLN A 614 19.38 17.65 -22.76
CA GLN A 614 19.05 16.23 -22.61
C GLN A 614 17.96 15.78 -23.59
N THR A 615 16.97 16.63 -23.87
CA THR A 615 15.85 16.31 -24.77
C THR A 615 16.32 16.01 -26.20
N GLY A 616 17.50 16.51 -26.60
CA GLY A 616 18.13 16.17 -27.88
C GLY A 616 18.94 14.87 -27.90
N LEU A 617 19.17 14.24 -26.75
CA LEU A 617 19.99 13.02 -26.58
C LEU A 617 19.14 11.75 -26.37
N ALA A 618 17.84 11.87 -26.11
CA ALA A 618 16.98 10.76 -25.70
C ALA A 618 16.55 9.80 -26.84
N ASP A 619 16.76 10.17 -28.11
CA ASP A 619 16.28 9.40 -29.27
C ASP A 619 17.34 8.43 -29.86
N GLY A 620 18.56 8.38 -29.32
CA GLY A 620 19.62 7.50 -29.82
C GLY A 620 20.17 6.54 -28.76
N ASN A 621 20.03 5.24 -28.99
CA ASN A 621 20.73 4.17 -28.23
C ASN A 621 22.26 4.15 -28.46
N ASP A 622 22.85 5.26 -28.88
CA ASP A 622 24.28 5.36 -29.17
C ASP A 622 25.05 5.63 -27.86
N PHE A 623 25.99 4.75 -27.53
CA PHE A 623 26.85 4.87 -26.36
C PHE A 623 27.52 6.26 -26.26
N LEU A 624 27.87 6.87 -27.41
CA LEU A 624 28.47 8.20 -27.43
C LEU A 624 27.49 9.30 -26.95
N GLN A 625 26.18 9.12 -27.14
CA GLN A 625 25.16 10.04 -26.65
C GLN A 625 24.94 9.88 -25.14
N VAL A 626 24.98 8.64 -24.63
CA VAL A 626 24.94 8.37 -23.18
C VAL A 626 26.15 9.00 -22.48
N LEU A 627 27.33 8.88 -23.07
CA LEU A 627 28.56 9.48 -22.55
C LEU A 627 28.50 11.02 -22.58
N ASP A 628 27.99 11.63 -23.66
CA ASP A 628 27.79 13.08 -23.74
C ASP A 628 26.76 13.57 -22.70
N GLY A 629 25.68 12.80 -22.49
CA GLY A 629 24.68 13.04 -21.45
C GLY A 629 25.28 13.03 -20.04
N LYS A 630 26.16 12.06 -19.76
CA LYS A 630 26.88 11.94 -18.48
C LYS A 630 27.81 13.13 -18.23
N VAL A 631 28.59 13.55 -19.23
CA VAL A 631 29.47 14.73 -19.12
C VAL A 631 28.66 15.99 -18.83
N ARG A 632 27.52 16.17 -19.50
CA ARG A 632 26.64 17.33 -19.28
C ARG A 632 25.97 17.32 -17.92
N LEU A 633 25.59 16.15 -17.42
CA LEU A 633 25.04 15.98 -16.07
C LEU A 633 26.08 16.36 -15.02
N ASP A 634 27.30 15.85 -15.14
CA ASP A 634 28.38 16.18 -14.21
C ASP A 634 28.74 17.68 -14.26
N GLN A 635 28.73 18.28 -15.46
CA GLN A 635 28.91 19.73 -15.63
C GLN A 635 27.77 20.55 -14.99
N PHE A 636 26.52 20.09 -15.09
CA PHE A 636 25.36 20.73 -14.47
C PHE A 636 25.44 20.64 -12.94
N LEU A 637 25.71 19.45 -12.40
CA LEU A 637 25.80 19.20 -10.96
C LEU A 637 26.93 20.02 -10.33
N ARG A 638 28.06 20.17 -11.02
CA ARG A 638 29.20 21.01 -10.58
C ARG A 638 29.01 22.50 -10.88
N SER A 639 27.89 22.90 -11.48
CA SER A 639 27.66 24.32 -11.76
C SER A 639 27.52 25.10 -10.46
N GLN A 640 28.10 26.30 -10.41
CA GLN A 640 28.10 27.15 -9.21
C GLN A 640 26.68 27.41 -8.67
N ALA A 641 25.69 27.45 -9.56
CA ALA A 641 24.30 27.65 -9.17
C ALA A 641 23.70 26.44 -8.46
N VAL A 642 24.03 25.22 -8.88
CA VAL A 642 23.56 23.98 -8.24
C VAL A 642 24.31 23.75 -6.94
N GLU A 643 25.64 23.93 -6.93
CA GLU A 643 26.46 23.78 -5.71
C GLU A 643 26.06 24.77 -4.61
N ALA A 644 25.61 25.97 -4.98
CA ALA A 644 25.12 26.96 -4.02
C ALA A 644 23.78 26.59 -3.36
N VAL A 645 22.94 25.79 -4.04
CA VAL A 645 21.64 25.33 -3.50
C VAL A 645 21.74 23.96 -2.86
N PHE A 646 22.54 23.05 -3.45
CA PHE A 646 22.72 21.67 -3.05
C PHE A 646 24.22 21.33 -2.93
N PRO A 647 24.90 21.83 -1.89
CA PRO A 647 26.33 21.62 -1.72
C PRO A 647 26.64 20.12 -1.56
N GLY A 648 27.60 19.62 -2.34
CA GLY A 648 28.01 18.21 -2.30
C GLY A 648 27.21 17.24 -3.16
N LEU A 649 26.09 17.66 -3.79
CA LEU A 649 25.26 16.78 -4.62
C LEU A 649 26.06 16.14 -5.77
N ALA A 650 26.93 16.90 -6.42
CA ALA A 650 27.81 16.37 -7.47
C ALA A 650 28.72 15.25 -6.97
N THR A 651 29.20 15.36 -5.74
CA THR A 651 30.09 14.34 -5.13
C THR A 651 29.30 13.08 -4.80
N GLU A 652 28.06 13.22 -4.33
CA GLU A 652 27.18 12.09 -4.03
C GLU A 652 26.78 11.33 -5.28
N VAL A 653 26.34 12.04 -6.33
CA VAL A 653 25.99 11.43 -7.62
C VAL A 653 27.19 10.73 -8.25
N ALA A 654 28.38 11.34 -8.21
CA ALA A 654 29.60 10.69 -8.69
C ALA A 654 29.92 9.40 -7.91
N ARG A 655 29.67 9.36 -6.59
CA ARG A 655 29.87 8.15 -5.78
C ARG A 655 28.90 7.03 -6.18
N PHE A 656 27.64 7.36 -6.45
CA PHE A 656 26.65 6.38 -6.92
C PHE A 656 27.00 5.86 -8.31
N ASP A 657 27.40 6.75 -9.22
CA ASP A 657 27.80 6.41 -10.58
C ASP A 657 29.04 5.51 -10.59
N GLU A 658 30.05 5.79 -9.74
CA GLU A 658 31.19 4.89 -9.53
C GLU A 658 30.75 3.52 -8.98
N ALA A 659 29.84 3.49 -8.01
CA ALA A 659 29.29 2.25 -7.47
C ALA A 659 28.52 1.44 -8.54
N PHE A 660 27.74 2.10 -9.40
CA PHE A 660 27.05 1.47 -10.53
C PHE A 660 28.04 0.92 -11.56
N GLU A 661 29.09 1.66 -11.92
CA GLU A 661 30.14 1.17 -12.82
C GLU A 661 30.91 -0.02 -12.23
N VAL A 662 31.17 -0.02 -10.92
CA VAL A 662 31.81 -1.15 -10.23
C VAL A 662 30.88 -2.37 -10.20
N SER A 663 29.59 -2.18 -9.91
CA SER A 663 28.59 -3.24 -9.90
C SER A 663 28.33 -3.81 -11.30
N GLY A 664 28.19 -2.96 -12.32
CA GLY A 664 28.04 -3.38 -13.72
C GLY A 664 29.26 -4.15 -14.22
N ARG A 665 30.48 -3.67 -13.93
CA ARG A 665 31.71 -4.43 -14.25
C ARG A 665 31.79 -5.75 -13.51
N ARG A 666 31.37 -5.83 -12.25
CA ARG A 666 31.33 -7.08 -11.48
C ARG A 666 30.29 -8.06 -12.04
N ALA A 667 29.13 -7.58 -12.46
CA ALA A 667 28.11 -8.40 -13.12
C ALA A 667 28.64 -8.97 -14.43
N ALA A 668 29.18 -8.11 -15.31
CA ALA A 668 29.80 -8.55 -16.56
C ALA A 668 30.95 -9.55 -16.33
N LEU A 669 31.80 -9.34 -15.32
CA LEU A 669 32.85 -10.31 -14.96
C LEU A 669 32.27 -11.62 -14.40
N GLY A 670 31.15 -11.57 -13.67
CA GLY A 670 30.42 -12.75 -13.22
C GLY A 670 29.89 -13.57 -14.38
N ASP A 671 29.23 -12.91 -15.33
CA ASP A 671 28.71 -13.53 -16.55
C ASP A 671 29.85 -14.15 -17.37
N MET A 672 30.97 -13.42 -17.54
CA MET A 672 32.17 -13.96 -18.21
C MET A 672 32.75 -15.19 -17.49
N LEU A 673 32.78 -15.20 -16.16
CA LEU A 673 33.26 -16.35 -15.39
C LEU A 673 32.32 -17.55 -15.52
N GLU A 674 31.01 -17.33 -15.52
CA GLU A 674 30.00 -18.38 -15.71
C GLU A 674 30.09 -18.98 -17.12
N ILE A 675 30.27 -18.14 -18.14
CA ILE A 675 30.52 -18.56 -19.52
C ILE A 675 31.77 -19.45 -19.60
N VAL A 676 32.88 -19.02 -19.00
CA VAL A 676 34.15 -19.79 -18.98
C VAL A 676 33.99 -21.11 -18.22
N TYR A 677 33.28 -21.10 -17.08
CA TYR A 677 33.04 -22.31 -16.29
C TYR A 677 32.18 -23.32 -17.07
N SER A 678 31.09 -22.85 -17.68
CA SER A 678 30.20 -23.66 -18.53
C SER A 678 30.94 -24.24 -19.74
N LEU A 679 31.78 -23.42 -20.40
CA LEU A 679 32.67 -23.87 -21.48
C LEU A 679 33.64 -24.97 -21.05
N SER A 680 34.16 -24.90 -19.82
CA SER A 680 35.12 -25.88 -19.30
C SER A 680 34.49 -27.26 -19.04
N ALA A 681 33.18 -27.30 -18.74
CA ALA A 681 32.43 -28.55 -18.55
C ALA A 681 32.13 -29.27 -19.88
N LEU A 682 32.10 -28.53 -21.00
CA LEU A 682 31.81 -29.08 -22.32
C LEU A 682 33.08 -29.68 -22.96
N GLN A 683 33.07 -30.99 -23.20
CA GLN A 683 34.24 -31.71 -23.75
C GLN A 683 34.39 -31.57 -25.27
N ALA A 684 33.28 -31.61 -26.02
CA ALA A 684 33.33 -31.57 -27.47
C ALA A 684 33.45 -30.13 -27.99
N ARG A 685 34.34 -29.94 -28.98
CA ARG A 685 34.56 -28.64 -29.63
C ARG A 685 33.28 -28.06 -30.24
N GLN A 686 32.44 -28.90 -30.82
CA GLN A 686 31.18 -28.47 -31.45
C GLN A 686 30.20 -27.91 -30.41
N ASP A 687 30.11 -28.54 -29.24
CA ASP A 687 29.20 -28.12 -28.16
C ASP A 687 29.65 -26.78 -27.57
N ARG A 688 30.97 -26.59 -27.40
CA ARG A 688 31.55 -25.28 -27.01
C ARG A 688 31.23 -24.16 -28.00
N MET A 689 31.29 -24.45 -29.29
CA MET A 689 30.98 -23.45 -30.33
C MET A 689 29.49 -23.11 -30.37
N ASN A 690 28.61 -24.12 -30.24
CA ASN A 690 27.17 -23.90 -30.21
C ASN A 690 26.76 -23.07 -28.98
N PHE A 691 27.35 -23.36 -27.81
CA PHE A 691 27.12 -22.58 -26.59
C PHE A 691 27.55 -21.12 -26.74
N LEU A 692 28.75 -20.86 -27.29
CA LEU A 692 29.24 -19.49 -27.51
C LEU A 692 28.35 -18.70 -28.48
N LEU A 693 27.86 -19.32 -29.56
CA LEU A 693 26.92 -18.68 -30.49
C LEU A 693 25.55 -18.40 -29.86
N GLU A 694 25.08 -19.32 -29.00
CA GLU A 694 23.84 -19.14 -28.25
C GLU A 694 23.97 -17.96 -27.27
N GLU A 695 25.04 -17.91 -26.47
CA GLU A 695 25.30 -16.80 -25.55
C GLU A 695 25.56 -15.47 -26.28
N GLN A 696 26.23 -15.49 -27.44
CA GLN A 696 26.41 -14.30 -28.28
C GLN A 696 25.07 -13.74 -28.78
N SER A 697 24.08 -14.61 -29.04
CA SER A 697 22.75 -14.19 -29.46
C SER A 697 21.86 -13.67 -28.31
N ARG A 698 22.26 -13.93 -27.06
CA ARG A 698 21.51 -13.58 -25.85
C ARG A 698 21.98 -12.28 -25.21
N THR A 699 23.24 -11.90 -25.43
CA THR A 699 23.80 -10.69 -24.84
C THR A 699 23.76 -9.52 -25.83
N ASP A 700 23.23 -8.39 -25.38
CA ASP A 700 23.35 -7.11 -26.07
C ASP A 700 24.53 -6.28 -25.49
N ASP A 701 25.26 -6.80 -24.50
CA ASP A 701 26.40 -6.10 -23.89
C ASP A 701 27.63 -6.20 -24.82
N PRO A 702 28.14 -5.06 -25.34
CA PRO A 702 29.25 -5.06 -26.29
C PRO A 702 30.56 -5.62 -25.71
N VAL A 703 30.77 -5.52 -24.39
CA VAL A 703 31.98 -6.02 -23.73
C VAL A 703 31.91 -7.54 -23.60
N VAL A 704 30.74 -8.08 -23.25
CA VAL A 704 30.52 -9.54 -23.22
C VAL A 704 30.58 -10.10 -24.64
N PHE A 705 30.04 -9.38 -25.62
CA PHE A 705 30.09 -9.76 -27.02
C PHE A 705 31.53 -9.86 -27.56
N GLU A 706 32.38 -8.85 -27.32
CA GLU A 706 33.79 -8.87 -27.72
C GLU A 706 34.55 -10.02 -27.04
N PHE A 707 34.29 -10.26 -25.75
CA PHE A 707 34.85 -11.40 -25.03
C PHE A 707 34.42 -12.76 -25.63
N LEU A 708 33.15 -12.90 -26.00
CA LEU A 708 32.64 -14.10 -26.66
C LEU A 708 33.29 -14.32 -28.03
N GLU A 709 33.55 -13.26 -28.81
CA GLU A 709 34.31 -13.35 -30.06
C GLU A 709 35.74 -13.87 -29.84
N GLU A 710 36.45 -13.33 -28.83
CA GLU A 710 37.79 -13.82 -28.48
C GLU A 710 37.79 -15.30 -28.08
N LEU A 711 36.79 -15.72 -27.29
CA LEU A 711 36.62 -17.13 -26.90
C LEU A 711 36.30 -18.03 -28.10
N MET A 712 35.47 -17.58 -29.04
CA MET A 712 35.18 -18.32 -30.27
C MET A 712 36.45 -18.52 -31.10
N ASP A 713 37.26 -17.47 -31.29
CA ASP A 713 38.53 -17.56 -31.98
C ASP A 713 39.50 -18.53 -31.29
N LEU A 714 39.50 -18.55 -29.95
CA LEU A 714 40.30 -19.49 -29.16
C LEU A 714 39.85 -20.95 -29.31
N VAL A 715 38.55 -21.19 -29.49
CA VAL A 715 38.00 -22.55 -29.70
C VAL A 715 38.16 -23.00 -31.17
N VAL A 716 38.28 -22.05 -32.12
CA VAL A 716 38.52 -22.35 -33.53
C VAL A 716 39.99 -22.75 -33.80
N ASN A 717 40.93 -22.09 -33.13
CA ASN A 717 42.36 -22.37 -33.25
C ASN A 717 42.79 -23.53 -32.36
#